data_AF-Q5CZH0-F1
#
_entry.id   AF-Q5CZH0-F1
#
_cell.length_a   1.000
_cell.length_b   1.000
_cell.length_c   1.000
_cell.angle_alpha   90.00
_cell.angle_beta   90.00
_cell.angle_gamma   90.00
#
_symmetry.space_group_name_H-M   'P 1'
#
loop_
_entity.id
_entity.type
_entity.pdbx_description
1 polymer ?
#
loop_
_entity_poly.entity_id
_entity_poly.type
_entity_poly.pdbx_seq_one_letter_code
_entity_poly.pdbx_strand_id
1 'polypeptide(L)'
;MSDDEDQVIIVEEDSPGVKSKPSSTKQYERQQNKMDKIVNGNNPLIQQITICEKAVQERFHIDQFITRFSKDQNSAIQYLIDNQVIENTNEDIAKVLMNTKGLNKDSINKYFCKPDQKHQDVFEAYCQQFNLKGKSYLDAMRLLLQRFRLAGEAQMVDRVVKVFAKVYHQQNPHEFKSDDIPYVLAYSFIMLSTDAASTKILPKNKMTKEQFLKNNIPVFPDISPKYFEEVYDSITREPFQTTLDYLEQMYNRMILCNEKIQGEQITKWLQVAFDLMKGCNLVKYGRYNGGQPRKFFLSSDEKRICWRSINNDNEPARYINMCDVHDIALGQNTTEIMIKNNIPPEFDISVDIKVNDLEIKSKWINYLRAVIINRREMEAKRAEEKQRRQENEEKRSEIWRNDILPFWRSHWDYEPNKPLNYKKYISVKKEEAVQKAQNQANSASVLESLCRCLKKTISLNPIQNRQQIQNQQYSNQSEINNGSNIQQEMIVQGKKNKSMLLMILWKLGLPDFARRTLWPIIIGNNLKIREELYAIFVRKTTNIQEAIRGDIIRAKQQYPFITDVKAKELSNILHAFSNYRPDFGYIPDLIDIAVVLIKHLQEYDSFQALVNLLHQYHFLSVFQNDTRQIEWRIRFFEENLQRILPFVYNHLKAIKLETKLYLMKWFLKIFLHQFKFPMLSRLWDNFLLEGEIYLFKVGICYLKYFQIELKMSNLDEVVRILTNWQPEVNEDYFFIQIDEIPIKDDDYTKFLEQQKAAVLNTQIHQTLIES
;
A
#
# COMPACT_ATOMS: atom_id res chain seq x y z
N MET A 1 -48.02 12.00 -64.08
CA MET A 1 -47.55 11.47 -65.37
C MET A 1 -47.49 9.97 -65.19
N SER A 2 -48.26 9.25 -65.99
CA SER A 2 -48.15 7.81 -66.32
C SER A 2 -47.96 6.80 -65.17
N ASP A 3 -48.96 5.98 -64.80
CA ASP A 3 -49.36 4.70 -65.44
C ASP A 3 -48.55 3.52 -64.79
N ASP A 4 -49.08 2.36 -64.37
CA ASP A 4 -50.40 1.70 -64.56
C ASP A 4 -50.94 0.96 -63.28
N GLU A 5 -52.23 0.63 -63.35
CA GLU A 5 -53.07 -0.53 -62.92
C GLU A 5 -52.39 -1.75 -62.21
N ASP A 6 -53.03 -2.49 -61.27
CA ASP A 6 -54.31 -3.20 -61.40
C ASP A 6 -55.08 -3.47 -60.06
N GLN A 7 -56.40 -3.77 -60.14
CA GLN A 7 -57.32 -4.08 -59.02
C GLN A 7 -57.92 -5.51 -59.08
N VAL A 8 -58.07 -6.22 -57.95
CA VAL A 8 -59.16 -7.19 -57.59
C VAL A 8 -59.15 -7.36 -56.05
N ILE A 9 -60.08 -6.86 -55.22
CA ILE A 9 -61.49 -7.24 -54.92
C ILE A 9 -61.65 -8.54 -54.06
N ILE A 10 -62.53 -8.44 -53.03
CA ILE A 10 -62.76 -9.35 -51.89
C ILE A 10 -64.08 -10.12 -52.04
N VAL A 11 -64.19 -11.36 -51.54
CA VAL A 11 -65.45 -12.01 -51.08
C VAL A 11 -65.20 -12.97 -49.88
N GLU A 12 -65.84 -12.65 -48.73
CA GLU A 12 -66.48 -13.45 -47.62
C GLU A 12 -65.87 -14.83 -47.17
N GLU A 13 -65.62 -15.13 -45.87
CA GLU A 13 -66.55 -15.37 -44.72
C GLU A 13 -67.57 -16.51 -44.96
N ASP A 14 -67.90 -17.46 -44.06
CA ASP A 14 -67.81 -17.55 -42.57
C ASP A 14 -67.73 -19.03 -42.04
N SER A 15 -67.93 -19.24 -40.74
CA SER A 15 -67.54 -20.36 -39.85
C SER A 15 -68.39 -21.66 -39.91
N PRO A 16 -67.88 -22.78 -39.31
CA PRO A 16 -68.52 -23.28 -38.08
C PRO A 16 -67.54 -23.85 -37.01
N GLY A 17 -67.90 -23.76 -35.72
CA GLY A 17 -67.06 -24.25 -34.60
C GLY A 17 -67.55 -25.56 -33.95
N VAL A 18 -66.85 -26.06 -32.90
CA VAL A 18 -67.39 -26.84 -31.75
C VAL A 18 -66.31 -27.23 -30.69
N LYS A 19 -66.55 -26.77 -29.45
CA LYS A 19 -66.30 -27.37 -28.10
C LYS A 19 -64.92 -27.93 -27.62
N SER A 20 -64.46 -27.30 -26.52
CA SER A 20 -63.85 -27.84 -25.29
C SER A 20 -62.53 -28.65 -25.30
N LYS A 21 -61.50 -28.07 -24.65
CA LYS A 21 -60.22 -28.71 -24.27
C LYS A 21 -60.37 -29.71 -23.11
N PRO A 22 -59.67 -30.85 -23.10
CA PRO A 22 -59.30 -31.54 -21.86
C PRO A 22 -58.11 -30.84 -21.18
N SER A 23 -58.03 -30.94 -19.84
CA SER A 23 -57.11 -30.17 -19.00
C SER A 23 -55.62 -30.51 -19.20
N SER A 24 -54.78 -29.48 -19.23
CA SER A 24 -53.31 -29.55 -19.30
C SER A 24 -52.67 -30.35 -18.16
N THR A 25 -53.35 -30.46 -17.02
CA THR A 25 -52.90 -31.19 -15.82
C THR A 25 -52.52 -32.65 -16.13
N LYS A 26 -53.34 -33.37 -16.91
CA LYS A 26 -53.10 -34.80 -17.21
C LYS A 26 -51.93 -35.04 -18.18
N GLN A 27 -51.52 -34.03 -18.96
CA GLN A 27 -50.29 -34.11 -19.76
C GLN A 27 -49.05 -33.83 -18.92
N TYR A 28 -49.11 -32.84 -18.02
CA TYR A 28 -48.05 -32.57 -17.05
C TYR A 28 -47.82 -33.77 -16.12
N GLU A 29 -48.86 -34.33 -15.50
CA GLU A 29 -48.75 -35.51 -14.64
C GLU A 29 -48.15 -36.73 -15.37
N ARG A 30 -48.42 -36.91 -16.67
CA ARG A 30 -47.81 -37.98 -17.48
C ARG A 30 -46.36 -37.72 -17.86
N GLN A 31 -45.94 -36.46 -17.95
CA GLN A 31 -44.53 -36.09 -18.13
C GLN A 31 -43.76 -36.19 -16.80
N GLN A 32 -44.32 -35.74 -15.68
CA GLN A 32 -43.76 -35.93 -14.34
C GLN A 32 -43.62 -37.42 -14.01
N ASN A 33 -44.66 -38.24 -14.14
CA ASN A 33 -44.55 -39.69 -13.93
C ASN A 33 -43.59 -40.42 -14.91
N LYS A 34 -43.20 -39.79 -16.03
CA LYS A 34 -42.11 -40.28 -16.89
C LYS A 34 -40.74 -39.84 -16.38
N MET A 35 -40.59 -38.59 -15.95
CA MET A 35 -39.36 -38.07 -15.33
C MET A 35 -39.06 -38.81 -14.02
N ASP A 36 -40.04 -38.99 -13.15
CA ASP A 36 -39.89 -39.68 -11.86
C ASP A 36 -39.51 -41.17 -12.03
N LYS A 37 -39.93 -41.81 -13.13
CA LYS A 37 -39.48 -43.16 -13.51
C LYS A 37 -38.08 -43.20 -14.12
N ILE A 38 -37.57 -42.09 -14.65
CA ILE A 38 -36.19 -41.96 -15.13
C ILE A 38 -35.25 -41.64 -13.95
N VAL A 39 -35.69 -40.83 -12.99
CA VAL A 39 -34.94 -40.46 -11.78
C VAL A 39 -34.80 -41.65 -10.81
N ASN A 40 -35.84 -42.48 -10.64
CA ASN A 40 -35.81 -43.64 -9.74
C ASN A 40 -35.23 -44.93 -10.36
N GLY A 41 -34.74 -44.87 -11.60
CA GLY A 41 -34.00 -45.98 -12.22
C GLY A 41 -32.50 -45.89 -11.90
N ASN A 42 -31.86 -47.02 -11.56
CA ASN A 42 -30.40 -47.13 -11.38
C ASN A 42 -29.66 -46.93 -12.71
N ASN A 43 -29.61 -45.68 -13.18
CA ASN A 43 -28.99 -45.29 -14.43
C ASN A 43 -27.56 -44.77 -14.17
N PRO A 44 -26.49 -45.43 -14.68
CA PRO A 44 -25.11 -45.05 -14.40
C PRO A 44 -24.78 -43.58 -14.74
N LEU A 45 -25.44 -43.02 -15.76
CA LEU A 45 -25.26 -41.63 -16.17
C LEU A 45 -25.80 -40.63 -15.13
N ILE A 46 -26.91 -40.93 -14.46
CA ILE A 46 -27.43 -40.06 -13.39
C ILE A 46 -26.49 -40.11 -12.19
N GLN A 47 -25.99 -41.29 -11.83
CA GLN A 47 -24.98 -41.43 -10.78
C GLN A 47 -23.69 -40.65 -11.11
N GLN A 48 -23.20 -40.71 -12.35
CA GLN A 48 -22.06 -39.92 -12.81
C GLN A 48 -22.33 -38.41 -12.78
N ILE A 49 -23.52 -37.96 -13.18
CA ILE A 49 -23.91 -36.54 -13.12
C ILE A 49 -23.95 -36.07 -11.65
N THR A 50 -24.58 -36.82 -10.75
CA THR A 50 -24.62 -36.48 -9.32
C THR A 50 -23.22 -36.49 -8.66
N ILE A 51 -22.32 -37.37 -9.10
CA ILE A 51 -20.90 -37.35 -8.68
C ILE A 51 -20.22 -36.06 -9.18
N CYS A 52 -20.43 -35.67 -10.44
CA CYS A 52 -19.89 -34.41 -10.98
C CYS A 52 -20.47 -33.17 -10.29
N GLU A 53 -21.77 -33.13 -10.00
CA GLU A 53 -22.43 -32.04 -9.29
C GLU A 53 -21.88 -31.88 -7.86
N LYS A 54 -21.70 -33.00 -7.14
CA LYS A 54 -21.02 -33.00 -5.82
C LYS A 54 -19.60 -32.48 -5.92
N ALA A 55 -18.80 -32.97 -6.87
CA ALA A 55 -17.42 -32.50 -7.07
C ALA A 55 -17.32 -31.00 -7.40
N VAL A 56 -18.32 -30.44 -8.11
CA VAL A 56 -18.42 -28.98 -8.37
C VAL A 56 -18.80 -28.21 -7.10
N GLN A 57 -19.74 -28.71 -6.30
CA GLN A 57 -20.13 -28.10 -5.02
C GLN A 57 -18.98 -28.12 -4.00
N GLU A 58 -18.32 -29.26 -3.82
CA GLU A 58 -17.13 -29.43 -2.98
C GLU A 58 -16.04 -28.42 -3.38
N ARG A 59 -15.75 -28.29 -4.68
CA ARG A 59 -14.75 -27.35 -5.17
C ARG A 59 -15.13 -25.89 -4.90
N PHE A 60 -16.40 -25.50 -5.06
CA PHE A 60 -16.89 -24.17 -4.69
C PHE A 60 -16.64 -23.85 -3.19
N HIS A 61 -16.91 -24.81 -2.30
CA HIS A 61 -16.65 -24.64 -0.88
C HIS A 61 -15.15 -24.55 -0.55
N ILE A 62 -14.29 -25.30 -1.27
CA ILE A 62 -12.83 -25.21 -1.13
C ILE A 62 -12.29 -23.85 -1.59
N ASP A 63 -12.78 -23.30 -2.71
CA ASP A 63 -12.32 -21.99 -3.20
C ASP A 63 -12.82 -20.81 -2.33
N GLN A 64 -14.03 -20.94 -1.76
CA GLN A 64 -14.51 -20.07 -0.67
C GLN A 64 -13.62 -20.18 0.58
N PHE A 65 -13.23 -21.40 0.95
CA PHE A 65 -12.33 -21.65 2.07
C PHE A 65 -10.95 -21.01 1.86
N ILE A 66 -10.30 -21.19 0.70
CA ILE A 66 -9.00 -20.55 0.39
C ILE A 66 -9.08 -19.03 0.57
N THR A 67 -10.13 -18.41 0.01
CA THR A 67 -10.35 -16.96 0.10
C THR A 67 -10.55 -16.51 1.55
N ARG A 68 -11.37 -17.23 2.34
CA ARG A 68 -11.63 -16.91 3.75
C ARG A 68 -10.43 -17.16 4.65
N PHE A 69 -9.69 -18.24 4.43
CA PHE A 69 -8.54 -18.67 5.23
C PHE A 69 -7.39 -17.67 5.17
N SER A 70 -7.27 -16.94 4.05
CA SER A 70 -6.35 -15.80 3.93
C SER A 70 -6.67 -14.66 4.93
N LYS A 71 -7.95 -14.46 5.27
CA LYS A 71 -8.45 -13.40 6.17
C LYS A 71 -8.56 -13.87 7.63
N ASP A 72 -9.29 -14.97 7.87
CA ASP A 72 -9.41 -15.64 9.17
C ASP A 72 -9.45 -17.16 8.97
N GLN A 73 -8.47 -17.84 9.56
CA GLN A 73 -8.30 -19.28 9.46
C GLN A 73 -9.36 -20.04 10.26
N ASN A 74 -9.81 -19.49 11.39
CA ASN A 74 -10.72 -20.19 12.31
C ASN A 74 -12.14 -20.20 11.75
N SER A 75 -12.64 -19.04 11.28
CA SER A 75 -13.92 -18.94 10.55
C SER A 75 -13.91 -19.74 9.24
N ALA A 76 -12.78 -19.79 8.52
CA ALA A 76 -12.68 -20.57 7.28
C ALA A 76 -12.79 -22.09 7.52
N ILE A 77 -12.13 -22.63 8.56
CA ILE A 77 -12.25 -24.05 8.91
C ILE A 77 -13.66 -24.35 9.42
N GLN A 78 -14.24 -23.48 10.26
CA GLN A 78 -15.62 -23.64 10.73
C GLN A 78 -16.61 -23.66 9.55
N TYR A 79 -16.40 -22.83 8.52
CA TYR A 79 -17.21 -22.85 7.31
C TYR A 79 -17.19 -24.22 6.58
N LEU A 80 -16.06 -24.92 6.51
CA LEU A 80 -16.01 -26.26 5.92
C LEU A 80 -16.76 -27.30 6.77
N ILE A 81 -16.69 -27.18 8.09
CA ILE A 81 -17.42 -28.05 9.04
C ILE A 81 -18.94 -27.80 8.91
N ASP A 82 -19.36 -26.54 8.90
CA ASP A 82 -20.78 -26.14 8.82
C ASP A 82 -21.44 -26.58 7.50
N ASN A 83 -20.67 -26.65 6.41
CA ASN A 83 -21.14 -27.13 5.09
C ASN A 83 -20.88 -28.63 4.88
N GLN A 84 -20.49 -29.38 5.93
CA GLN A 84 -20.27 -30.83 5.89
C GLN A 84 -19.22 -31.30 4.86
N VAL A 85 -18.28 -30.43 4.51
CA VAL A 85 -17.16 -30.75 3.59
C VAL A 85 -16.04 -31.47 4.33
N ILE A 86 -15.89 -31.22 5.63
CA ILE A 86 -14.98 -31.93 6.54
C ILE A 86 -15.67 -32.26 7.85
N GLU A 87 -15.23 -33.34 8.50
CA GLU A 87 -15.57 -33.60 9.89
C GLU A 87 -14.73 -32.72 10.83
N ASN A 88 -15.22 -32.45 12.05
CA ASN A 88 -14.52 -31.65 13.06
C ASN A 88 -13.47 -32.50 13.81
N THR A 89 -12.66 -33.26 13.08
CA THR A 89 -11.52 -34.05 13.57
C THR A 89 -10.22 -33.28 13.34
N ASN A 90 -9.17 -33.58 14.09
CA ASN A 90 -7.89 -32.91 13.90
C ASN A 90 -7.21 -33.39 12.59
N GLU A 91 -7.44 -34.65 12.26
CA GLU A 91 -6.93 -35.36 11.09
C GLU A 91 -7.50 -34.80 9.78
N ASP A 92 -8.80 -34.52 9.71
CA ASP A 92 -9.42 -34.03 8.47
C ASP A 92 -9.12 -32.55 8.22
N ILE A 93 -9.07 -31.72 9.27
CA ILE A 93 -8.55 -30.36 9.18
C ILE A 93 -7.11 -30.39 8.65
N ALA A 94 -6.26 -31.27 9.19
CA ALA A 94 -4.89 -31.43 8.72
C ALA A 94 -4.81 -31.90 7.24
N LYS A 95 -5.63 -32.88 6.83
CA LYS A 95 -5.69 -33.37 5.43
C LYS A 95 -6.08 -32.25 4.46
N VAL A 96 -7.04 -31.39 4.82
CA VAL A 96 -7.44 -30.27 3.96
C VAL A 96 -6.34 -29.21 3.86
N LEU A 97 -5.66 -28.88 4.97
CA LEU A 97 -4.50 -27.99 4.94
C LEU A 97 -3.30 -28.55 4.14
N MET A 98 -3.19 -29.88 4.04
CA MET A 98 -2.12 -30.54 3.27
C MET A 98 -2.41 -30.58 1.76
N ASN A 99 -3.66 -30.92 1.40
CA ASN A 99 -4.05 -31.26 0.04
C ASN A 99 -4.61 -30.08 -0.76
N THR A 100 -5.08 -29.02 -0.11
CA THR A 100 -5.67 -27.86 -0.78
C THR A 100 -4.60 -26.97 -1.42
N LYS A 101 -4.57 -26.96 -2.77
CA LYS A 101 -3.68 -26.10 -3.56
C LYS A 101 -4.13 -24.64 -3.52
N GLY A 102 -3.19 -23.71 -3.67
CA GLY A 102 -3.47 -22.27 -3.67
C GLY A 102 -3.73 -21.62 -2.30
N LEU A 103 -3.69 -22.37 -1.19
CA LEU A 103 -3.68 -21.79 0.16
C LEU A 103 -2.42 -20.93 0.37
N ASN A 104 -2.61 -19.76 0.99
CA ASN A 104 -1.50 -18.90 1.40
C ASN A 104 -0.69 -19.56 2.53
N LYS A 105 0.60 -19.81 2.28
CA LYS A 105 1.50 -20.52 3.19
C LYS A 105 1.87 -19.74 4.45
N ASP A 106 1.84 -18.41 4.40
CA ASP A 106 2.00 -17.58 5.60
C ASP A 106 0.75 -17.68 6.49
N SER A 107 -0.46 -17.84 5.92
CA SER A 107 -1.69 -18.10 6.67
C SER A 107 -1.74 -19.50 7.28
N ILE A 108 -1.20 -20.51 6.58
CA ILE A 108 -1.01 -21.87 7.14
C ILE A 108 -0.06 -21.80 8.34
N ASN A 109 1.10 -21.15 8.19
CA ASN A 109 2.06 -20.98 9.27
C ASN A 109 1.45 -20.24 10.48
N LYS A 110 0.72 -19.14 10.24
CA LYS A 110 0.00 -18.40 11.28
C LYS A 110 -1.02 -19.27 12.03
N TYR A 111 -1.67 -20.22 11.36
CA TYR A 111 -2.61 -21.15 11.99
C TYR A 111 -1.89 -22.09 12.95
N PHE A 112 -0.85 -22.80 12.48
CA PHE A 112 -0.09 -23.75 13.30
C PHE A 112 0.68 -23.07 14.45
N CYS A 113 1.09 -21.81 14.28
CA CYS A 113 1.82 -21.07 15.31
C CYS A 113 0.94 -20.46 16.42
N LYS A 114 -0.40 -20.61 16.37
CA LYS A 114 -1.30 -20.12 17.44
C LYS A 114 -1.02 -20.86 18.77
N PRO A 115 -1.22 -20.21 19.93
CA PRO A 115 -0.90 -20.80 21.23
C PRO A 115 -1.91 -21.89 21.66
N ASP A 116 -3.14 -21.89 21.13
CA ASP A 116 -4.20 -22.79 21.59
C ASP A 116 -3.91 -24.26 21.28
N GLN A 117 -4.21 -25.14 22.24
CA GLN A 117 -3.89 -26.59 22.15
C GLN A 117 -4.44 -27.23 20.86
N LYS A 118 -5.69 -26.92 20.47
CA LYS A 118 -6.30 -27.44 19.23
C LYS A 118 -5.45 -27.17 17.99
N HIS A 119 -4.76 -26.04 17.91
CA HIS A 119 -3.90 -25.71 16.77
C HIS A 119 -2.60 -26.54 16.76
N GLN A 120 -2.07 -26.87 17.94
CA GLN A 120 -0.93 -27.78 18.09
C GLN A 120 -1.32 -29.23 17.77
N ASP A 121 -2.49 -29.69 18.22
CA ASP A 121 -2.99 -31.05 17.95
C ASP A 121 -3.26 -31.26 16.45
N VAL A 122 -3.84 -30.26 15.76
CA VAL A 122 -3.99 -30.27 14.30
C VAL A 122 -2.63 -30.22 13.59
N PHE A 123 -1.63 -29.52 14.13
CA PHE A 123 -0.28 -29.52 13.57
C PHE A 123 0.46 -30.86 13.78
N GLU A 124 0.23 -31.54 14.91
CA GLU A 124 0.73 -32.90 15.15
C GLU A 124 0.13 -33.88 14.13
N ALA A 125 -1.19 -33.84 13.93
CA ALA A 125 -1.89 -34.62 12.90
C ALA A 125 -1.44 -34.28 11.46
N TYR A 126 -1.03 -33.03 11.21
CA TYR A 126 -0.44 -32.60 9.93
C TYR A 126 0.97 -33.16 9.73
N CYS A 127 1.82 -33.13 10.77
CA CYS A 127 3.15 -33.73 10.75
C CYS A 127 3.11 -35.26 10.58
N GLN A 128 2.11 -35.94 11.15
CA GLN A 128 1.93 -37.39 11.00
C GLN A 128 1.60 -37.83 9.56
N GLN A 129 1.12 -36.93 8.69
CA GLN A 129 0.86 -37.25 7.27
C GLN A 129 2.13 -37.34 6.42
N PHE A 130 3.27 -36.86 6.92
CA PHE A 130 4.54 -37.04 6.22
C PHE A 130 5.09 -38.45 6.48
N ASN A 131 5.55 -39.10 5.42
CA ASN A 131 6.34 -40.33 5.54
C ASN A 131 7.79 -39.96 5.91
N LEU A 132 8.09 -39.91 7.21
CA LEU A 132 9.41 -39.58 7.77
C LEU A 132 10.25 -40.83 8.08
N LYS A 133 9.67 -42.03 7.99
CA LYS A 133 10.30 -43.29 8.35
C LYS A 133 11.55 -43.57 7.49
N GLY A 134 12.69 -43.76 8.14
CA GLY A 134 13.98 -44.04 7.48
C GLY A 134 14.55 -42.89 6.66
N LYS A 135 14.09 -41.65 6.90
CA LYS A 135 14.68 -40.43 6.33
C LYS A 135 15.60 -39.78 7.34
N SER A 136 16.69 -39.17 6.88
CA SER A 136 17.52 -38.33 7.75
C SER A 136 16.71 -37.17 8.32
N TYR A 137 17.09 -36.67 9.51
CA TYR A 137 16.40 -35.54 10.12
C TYR A 137 16.43 -34.27 9.23
N LEU A 138 17.52 -34.06 8.50
CA LEU A 138 17.65 -32.96 7.55
C LEU A 138 16.64 -33.06 6.39
N ASP A 139 16.48 -34.24 5.81
CA ASP A 139 15.54 -34.45 4.69
C ASP A 139 14.08 -34.40 5.17
N ALA A 140 13.82 -34.88 6.38
CA ALA A 140 12.54 -34.71 7.06
C ALA A 140 12.19 -33.21 7.24
N MET A 141 13.14 -32.40 7.72
CA MET A 141 12.96 -30.94 7.81
C MET A 141 12.73 -30.28 6.44
N ARG A 142 13.45 -30.69 5.38
CA ARG A 142 13.21 -30.17 4.02
C ARG A 142 11.77 -30.42 3.56
N LEU A 143 11.24 -31.63 3.78
CA LEU A 143 9.87 -31.99 3.39
C LEU A 143 8.82 -31.12 4.10
N LEU A 144 9.02 -30.81 5.38
CA LEU A 144 8.15 -29.90 6.13
C LEU A 144 8.24 -28.45 5.61
N LEU A 145 9.45 -27.92 5.49
CA LEU A 145 9.71 -26.49 5.20
C LEU A 145 9.42 -26.09 3.74
N GLN A 146 9.28 -27.06 2.85
CA GLN A 146 8.69 -26.84 1.53
C GLN A 146 7.19 -26.49 1.59
N ARG A 147 6.46 -26.96 2.62
CA ARG A 147 5.00 -26.83 2.70
C ARG A 147 4.52 -25.50 3.27
N PHE A 148 5.24 -24.92 4.22
CA PHE A 148 4.96 -23.58 4.75
C PHE A 148 6.25 -22.84 5.14
N ARG A 149 6.16 -21.52 5.24
CA ARG A 149 7.29 -20.65 5.59
C ARG A 149 7.33 -20.47 7.10
N LEU A 150 8.48 -20.70 7.75
CA LEU A 150 8.65 -20.42 9.18
C LEU A 150 8.48 -18.92 9.50
N ALA A 151 7.90 -18.63 10.66
CA ALA A 151 7.86 -17.29 11.21
C ALA A 151 9.26 -16.83 11.67
N GLY A 152 9.50 -15.51 11.68
CA GLY A 152 10.72 -14.94 12.25
C GLY A 152 10.71 -14.80 13.77
N GLU A 153 9.56 -15.00 14.42
CA GLU A 153 9.41 -14.89 15.87
C GLU A 153 9.82 -16.19 16.56
N ALA A 154 10.78 -16.12 17.50
CA ALA A 154 11.34 -17.29 18.15
C ALA A 154 10.29 -18.18 18.84
N GLN A 155 9.25 -17.60 19.45
CA GLN A 155 8.15 -18.33 20.10
C GLN A 155 7.26 -19.11 19.11
N MET A 156 7.21 -18.69 17.84
CA MET A 156 6.46 -19.39 16.79
C MET A 156 7.27 -20.56 16.23
N VAL A 157 8.57 -20.33 15.97
CA VAL A 157 9.51 -21.40 15.58
C VAL A 157 9.55 -22.50 16.64
N ASP A 158 9.61 -22.14 17.92
CA ASP A 158 9.61 -23.06 19.07
C ASP A 158 8.44 -24.07 19.04
N ARG A 159 7.22 -23.60 18.82
CA ARG A 159 6.02 -24.46 18.74
C ARG A 159 6.12 -25.46 17.59
N VAL A 160 6.52 -24.99 16.41
CA VAL A 160 6.67 -25.81 15.20
C VAL A 160 7.76 -26.88 15.40
N VAL A 161 8.93 -26.48 15.92
CA VAL A 161 10.07 -27.37 16.11
C VAL A 161 9.80 -28.43 17.17
N LYS A 162 9.13 -28.09 18.29
CA LYS A 162 8.76 -29.06 19.34
C LYS A 162 7.85 -30.17 18.82
N VAL A 163 6.75 -29.80 18.15
CA VAL A 163 5.80 -30.77 17.61
C VAL A 163 6.46 -31.62 16.51
N PHE A 164 7.27 -31.02 15.65
CA PHE A 164 7.95 -31.78 14.59
C PHE A 164 9.02 -32.75 15.13
N ALA A 165 9.80 -32.34 16.14
CA ALA A 165 10.79 -33.22 16.78
C ALA A 165 10.13 -34.44 17.44
N LYS A 166 9.02 -34.22 18.18
CA LYS A 166 8.18 -35.28 18.77
C LYS A 166 7.71 -36.28 17.71
N VAL A 167 7.10 -35.80 16.62
CA VAL A 167 6.58 -36.68 15.54
C VAL A 167 7.71 -37.40 14.79
N TYR A 168 8.86 -36.76 14.59
CA TYR A 168 10.02 -37.42 13.99
C TYR A 168 10.54 -38.56 14.85
N HIS A 169 10.67 -38.37 16.18
CA HIS A 169 11.10 -39.44 17.08
C HIS A 169 10.09 -40.59 17.13
N GLN A 170 8.77 -40.30 17.17
CA GLN A 170 7.72 -41.31 17.06
C GLN A 170 7.85 -42.20 15.81
N GLN A 171 8.21 -41.61 14.64
CA GLN A 171 8.41 -42.37 13.40
C GLN A 171 9.80 -43.02 13.27
N ASN A 172 10.81 -42.51 13.99
CA ASN A 172 12.20 -43.00 13.95
C ASN A 172 12.81 -43.15 15.38
N PRO A 173 12.30 -44.06 16.24
CA PRO A 173 12.69 -44.11 17.66
C PRO A 173 14.14 -44.52 17.93
N HIS A 174 14.84 -45.04 16.92
CA HIS A 174 16.21 -45.55 17.03
C HIS A 174 17.27 -44.58 16.47
N GLU A 175 16.87 -43.46 15.86
CA GLU A 175 17.80 -42.49 15.24
C GLU A 175 18.52 -41.62 16.30
N PHE A 176 17.80 -41.24 17.36
CA PHE A 176 18.30 -40.37 18.43
C PHE A 176 17.92 -40.92 19.81
N LYS A 177 18.81 -40.73 20.81
CA LYS A 177 18.61 -41.22 22.18
C LYS A 177 17.56 -40.45 23.01
N SER A 178 17.20 -39.23 22.60
CA SER A 178 16.20 -38.36 23.25
C SER A 178 15.55 -37.44 22.21
N ASP A 179 14.27 -37.11 22.42
CA ASP A 179 13.48 -36.10 21.69
C ASP A 179 14.13 -34.71 21.71
N ASP A 180 14.93 -34.39 22.74
CA ASP A 180 15.65 -33.11 22.85
C ASP A 180 16.69 -32.93 21.74
N ILE A 181 17.27 -34.02 21.23
CA ILE A 181 18.33 -34.00 20.21
C ILE A 181 17.80 -33.42 18.88
N PRO A 182 16.76 -33.98 18.23
CA PRO A 182 16.20 -33.37 17.02
C PRO A 182 15.68 -31.95 17.27
N TYR A 183 15.10 -31.67 18.44
CA TYR A 183 14.64 -30.33 18.81
C TYR A 183 15.77 -29.28 18.78
N VAL A 184 16.94 -29.55 19.38
CA VAL A 184 18.08 -28.61 19.35
C VAL A 184 18.78 -28.60 17.97
N LEU A 185 18.88 -29.75 17.29
CA LEU A 185 19.44 -29.84 15.93
C LEU A 185 18.68 -28.94 14.94
N ALA A 186 17.34 -28.89 15.03
CA ALA A 186 16.53 -28.06 14.16
C ALA A 186 16.89 -26.57 14.22
N TYR A 187 17.15 -26.02 15.41
CA TYR A 187 17.64 -24.64 15.54
C TYR A 187 18.99 -24.45 14.87
N SER A 188 19.92 -25.38 15.05
CA SER A 188 21.23 -25.35 14.39
C SER A 188 21.10 -25.34 12.86
N PHE A 189 20.23 -26.19 12.32
CA PHE A 189 20.00 -26.29 10.87
C PHE A 189 19.27 -25.06 10.31
N ILE A 190 18.27 -24.54 11.02
CA ILE A 190 17.54 -23.32 10.62
C ILE A 190 18.48 -22.09 10.65
N MET A 191 19.33 -21.98 11.67
CA MET A 191 20.32 -20.90 11.76
C MET A 191 21.34 -20.99 10.62
N LEU A 192 21.92 -22.17 10.35
CA LEU A 192 22.86 -22.35 9.23
C LEU A 192 22.19 -22.07 7.89
N SER A 193 20.96 -22.54 7.67
CA SER A 193 20.22 -22.28 6.43
C SER A 193 19.90 -20.80 6.26
N THR A 194 19.61 -20.08 7.35
CA THR A 194 19.37 -18.63 7.33
C THR A 194 20.64 -17.86 7.01
N ASP A 195 21.77 -18.27 7.59
CA ASP A 195 23.10 -17.69 7.31
C ASP A 195 23.53 -17.92 5.85
N ALA A 196 23.44 -19.17 5.38
CA ALA A 196 23.77 -19.56 4.02
C ALA A 196 22.92 -18.86 2.96
N ALA A 197 21.60 -18.79 3.14
CA ALA A 197 20.68 -18.16 2.19
C ALA A 197 20.68 -16.62 2.25
N SER A 198 21.13 -16.01 3.34
CA SER A 198 21.10 -14.56 3.51
C SER A 198 22.07 -13.85 2.56
N THR A 199 21.55 -12.89 1.79
CA THR A 199 22.34 -11.90 1.04
C THR A 199 22.80 -10.73 1.93
N LYS A 200 22.25 -10.60 3.14
CA LYS A 200 22.62 -9.56 4.11
C LYS A 200 23.93 -9.87 4.85
N ILE A 201 24.37 -11.14 4.84
CA ILE A 201 25.61 -11.58 5.48
C ILE A 201 26.70 -11.67 4.42
N LEU A 202 27.74 -10.84 4.58
CA LEU A 202 28.90 -10.83 3.68
C LEU A 202 29.55 -12.22 3.62
N PRO A 203 30.03 -12.71 2.47
CA PRO A 203 30.59 -14.06 2.33
C PRO A 203 31.70 -14.39 3.35
N LYS A 204 32.53 -13.40 3.71
CA LYS A 204 33.59 -13.51 4.73
C LYS A 204 33.10 -13.66 6.18
N ASN A 205 31.83 -13.38 6.44
CA ASN A 205 31.19 -13.45 7.77
C ASN A 205 30.22 -14.63 7.90
N LYS A 206 30.00 -15.40 6.82
CA LYS A 206 29.16 -16.61 6.88
C LYS A 206 29.81 -17.68 7.75
N MET A 207 28.99 -18.51 8.38
CA MET A 207 29.46 -19.59 9.23
C MET A 207 30.27 -20.58 8.40
N THR A 208 31.55 -20.78 8.74
CA THR A 208 32.40 -21.78 8.07
C THR A 208 32.09 -23.19 8.56
N LYS A 209 32.47 -24.21 7.78
CA LYS A 209 32.32 -25.62 8.14
C LYS A 209 32.95 -25.93 9.51
N GLU A 210 34.19 -25.47 9.72
CA GLU A 210 34.91 -25.58 10.99
C GLU A 210 34.15 -24.94 12.17
N GLN A 211 33.59 -23.74 11.98
CA GLN A 211 32.82 -23.05 13.00
C GLN A 211 31.50 -23.78 13.31
N PHE A 212 30.84 -24.35 12.30
CA PHE A 212 29.63 -25.16 12.49
C PHE A 212 29.92 -26.44 13.27
N LEU A 213 31.01 -27.17 12.95
CA LEU A 213 31.45 -28.33 13.72
C LEU A 213 31.78 -27.95 15.17
N LYS A 214 32.55 -26.87 15.38
CA LYS A 214 32.93 -26.37 16.71
C LYS A 214 31.73 -25.99 17.57
N ASN A 215 30.65 -25.47 16.97
CA ASN A 215 29.42 -25.12 17.68
C ASN A 215 28.58 -26.35 18.07
N ASN A 216 28.59 -27.42 17.29
CA ASN A 216 27.68 -28.57 17.47
C ASN A 216 28.30 -29.76 18.21
N ILE A 217 29.57 -30.11 17.93
CA ILE A 217 30.22 -31.30 18.52
C ILE A 217 30.19 -31.31 20.06
N PRO A 218 30.44 -30.19 20.79
CA PRO A 218 30.36 -30.18 22.25
C PRO A 218 28.95 -30.39 22.82
N VAL A 219 27.91 -30.09 22.03
CA VAL A 219 26.49 -30.21 22.41
C VAL A 219 25.94 -31.60 22.11
N PHE A 220 26.48 -32.25 21.08
CA PHE A 220 26.03 -33.57 20.60
C PHE A 220 27.18 -34.59 20.55
N PRO A 221 27.76 -34.99 21.70
CA PRO A 221 28.90 -35.91 21.73
C PRO A 221 28.59 -37.31 21.18
N ASP A 222 27.31 -37.67 21.12
CA ASP A 222 26.81 -38.94 20.57
C ASP A 222 26.64 -38.94 19.04
N ILE A 223 26.85 -37.81 18.36
CA ILE A 223 26.70 -37.67 16.91
C ILE A 223 28.07 -37.55 16.25
N SER A 224 28.33 -38.38 15.24
CA SER A 224 29.62 -38.40 14.53
C SER A 224 29.93 -37.04 13.87
N PRO A 225 31.17 -36.52 13.97
CA PRO A 225 31.58 -35.29 13.28
C PRO A 225 31.25 -35.28 11.78
N LYS A 226 31.37 -36.45 11.13
CA LYS A 226 31.06 -36.64 9.71
C LYS A 226 29.60 -36.29 9.36
N TYR A 227 28.65 -36.53 10.27
CA TYR A 227 27.25 -36.15 10.08
C TYR A 227 27.10 -34.64 9.97
N PHE A 228 27.78 -33.87 10.84
CA PHE A 228 27.75 -32.41 10.78
C PHE A 228 28.43 -31.85 9.53
N GLU A 229 29.46 -32.53 9.02
CA GLU A 229 30.07 -32.19 7.73
C GLU A 229 29.10 -32.37 6.56
N GLU A 230 28.45 -33.53 6.48
CA GLU A 230 27.48 -33.85 5.42
C GLU A 230 26.26 -32.91 5.49
N VAL A 231 25.78 -32.58 6.69
CA VAL A 231 24.70 -31.60 6.92
C VAL A 231 25.12 -30.19 6.46
N TYR A 232 26.33 -29.73 6.81
CA TYR A 232 26.80 -28.41 6.42
C TYR A 232 26.90 -28.26 4.90
N ASP A 233 27.54 -29.22 4.23
CA ASP A 233 27.71 -29.22 2.77
C ASP A 233 26.34 -29.29 2.07
N SER A 234 25.38 -30.03 2.66
CA SER A 234 24.02 -30.17 2.15
C SER A 234 23.19 -28.88 2.28
N ILE A 235 23.20 -28.23 3.46
CA ILE A 235 22.44 -26.98 3.71
C ILE A 235 23.03 -25.79 2.96
N THR A 236 24.35 -25.68 2.89
CA THR A 236 25.00 -24.56 2.17
C THR A 236 24.82 -24.64 0.66
N ARG A 237 24.73 -25.86 0.10
CA ARG A 237 24.40 -26.10 -1.31
C ARG A 237 22.90 -25.87 -1.61
N GLU A 238 22.02 -26.38 -0.75
CA GLU A 238 20.57 -26.28 -0.90
C GLU A 238 19.92 -25.87 0.44
N PRO A 239 19.76 -24.57 0.70
CA PRO A 239 19.10 -24.07 1.91
C PRO A 239 17.60 -24.36 1.88
N PHE A 240 16.95 -24.30 3.04
CA PHE A 240 15.51 -24.49 3.15
C PHE A 240 14.74 -23.42 2.33
N GLN A 241 13.93 -23.88 1.39
CA GLN A 241 13.08 -23.04 0.56
C GLN A 241 11.63 -23.52 0.61
N THR A 242 10.71 -22.60 0.87
CA THR A 242 9.28 -22.84 0.72
C THR A 242 8.93 -22.74 -0.77
N THR A 243 8.34 -23.78 -1.34
CA THR A 243 7.84 -23.72 -2.72
C THR A 243 6.64 -22.77 -2.79
N LEU A 244 6.49 -21.99 -3.87
CA LEU A 244 5.28 -21.19 -4.09
C LEU A 244 4.45 -21.85 -5.18
N ASP A 245 3.18 -22.17 -4.89
CA ASP A 245 2.27 -22.66 -5.92
C ASP A 245 1.89 -21.49 -6.85
N TYR A 246 1.72 -21.78 -8.14
CA TYR A 246 1.23 -20.80 -9.10
C TYR A 246 -0.18 -20.31 -8.71
N LEU A 247 -1.04 -21.21 -8.20
CA LEU A 247 -2.37 -20.86 -7.69
C LEU A 247 -2.30 -19.93 -6.47
N GLU A 248 -1.30 -20.10 -5.61
CA GLU A 248 -1.08 -19.24 -4.43
C GLU A 248 -0.68 -17.82 -4.86
N GLN A 249 0.15 -17.69 -5.90
CA GLN A 249 0.50 -16.38 -6.49
C GLN A 249 -0.71 -15.69 -7.12
N MET A 250 -1.63 -16.43 -7.74
CA MET A 250 -2.87 -15.87 -8.31
C MET A 250 -3.84 -15.39 -7.21
N TYR A 251 -4.15 -16.25 -6.23
CA TYR A 251 -5.06 -15.90 -5.14
C TYR A 251 -4.57 -14.68 -4.34
N ASN A 252 -3.27 -14.61 -4.03
CA ASN A 252 -2.68 -13.46 -3.35
C ASN A 252 -2.81 -12.13 -4.13
N ARG A 253 -2.85 -12.16 -5.46
CA ARG A 253 -3.04 -10.96 -6.30
C ARG A 253 -4.51 -10.55 -6.40
N MET A 254 -5.45 -11.50 -6.48
CA MET A 254 -6.87 -11.18 -6.59
C MET A 254 -7.45 -10.59 -5.30
N ILE A 255 -6.99 -11.04 -4.12
CA ILE A 255 -7.40 -10.49 -2.82
C ILE A 255 -7.10 -8.98 -2.72
N LEU A 256 -6.07 -8.49 -3.42
CA LEU A 256 -5.70 -7.08 -3.51
C LEU A 256 -6.53 -6.28 -4.54
N CYS A 257 -7.23 -6.96 -5.45
CA CYS A 257 -7.82 -6.34 -6.64
C CYS A 257 -9.36 -6.34 -6.67
N ASN A 258 -10.06 -7.12 -5.83
CA ASN A 258 -11.52 -7.07 -5.79
C ASN A 258 -12.15 -7.63 -4.50
N GLU A 259 -13.11 -6.91 -3.92
CA GLU A 259 -13.85 -7.34 -2.71
C GLU A 259 -15.31 -7.71 -2.98
N LYS A 260 -15.83 -7.47 -4.19
CA LYS A 260 -17.25 -7.70 -4.52
C LYS A 260 -17.55 -9.00 -5.29
N ILE A 261 -16.53 -9.77 -5.65
CA ILE A 261 -16.75 -11.02 -6.40
C ILE A 261 -17.12 -12.15 -5.42
N GLN A 262 -18.33 -12.70 -5.57
CA GLN A 262 -18.73 -13.91 -4.86
C GLN A 262 -17.98 -15.12 -5.43
N GLY A 263 -17.57 -16.07 -4.58
CA GLY A 263 -16.61 -17.13 -4.92
C GLY A 263 -16.90 -17.92 -6.21
N GLU A 264 -18.16 -18.09 -6.60
CA GLU A 264 -18.55 -18.83 -7.81
C GLU A 264 -18.13 -18.14 -9.12
N GLN A 265 -17.94 -16.81 -9.09
CA GLN A 265 -17.37 -16.05 -10.21
C GLN A 265 -15.84 -16.05 -10.17
N ILE A 266 -15.23 -16.12 -8.97
CA ILE A 266 -13.77 -16.19 -8.80
C ILE A 266 -13.22 -17.46 -9.45
N THR A 267 -13.84 -18.62 -9.20
CA THR A 267 -13.40 -19.92 -9.74
C THR A 267 -13.48 -19.97 -11.26
N LYS A 268 -14.59 -19.49 -11.83
CA LYS A 268 -14.79 -19.35 -13.28
C LYS A 268 -13.76 -18.39 -13.88
N TRP A 269 -13.48 -17.26 -13.24
CA TRP A 269 -12.49 -16.28 -13.73
C TRP A 269 -11.05 -16.81 -13.66
N LEU A 270 -10.66 -17.46 -12.55
CA LEU A 270 -9.35 -18.11 -12.40
C LEU A 270 -9.10 -19.19 -13.44
N GLN A 271 -10.09 -20.09 -13.64
CA GLN A 271 -9.99 -21.15 -14.63
C GLN A 271 -9.84 -20.58 -16.05
N VAL A 272 -10.57 -19.51 -16.36
CA VAL A 272 -10.41 -18.77 -17.63
C VAL A 272 -9.01 -18.16 -17.73
N ALA A 273 -8.55 -17.39 -16.73
CA ALA A 273 -7.23 -16.76 -16.75
C ALA A 273 -6.09 -17.78 -16.94
N PHE A 274 -6.16 -18.93 -16.25
CA PHE A 274 -5.20 -20.02 -16.38
C PHE A 274 -5.23 -20.67 -17.77
N ASP A 275 -6.43 -20.91 -18.33
CA ASP A 275 -6.57 -21.41 -19.69
C ASP A 275 -6.00 -20.42 -20.72
N LEU A 276 -6.19 -19.11 -20.52
CA LEU A 276 -5.60 -18.06 -21.36
C LEU A 276 -4.07 -17.94 -21.22
N MET A 277 -3.50 -18.30 -20.06
CA MET A 277 -2.03 -18.32 -19.86
C MET A 277 -1.33 -19.54 -20.47
N LYS A 278 -1.98 -20.71 -20.56
CA LYS A 278 -1.47 -21.86 -21.35
C LYS A 278 -1.32 -21.50 -22.83
N GLY A 279 -2.23 -20.65 -23.30
CA GLY A 279 -2.26 -20.09 -24.64
C GLY A 279 -3.02 -20.95 -25.65
N CYS A 280 -3.44 -20.30 -26.73
CA CYS A 280 -4.27 -20.86 -27.79
C CYS A 280 -3.77 -20.40 -29.17
N ASN A 281 -3.99 -21.25 -30.18
CA ASN A 281 -3.59 -20.96 -31.56
C ASN A 281 -4.71 -20.18 -32.25
N LEU A 282 -4.50 -18.89 -32.50
CA LEU A 282 -5.46 -17.99 -33.14
C LEU A 282 -4.86 -17.43 -34.44
N VAL A 283 -5.71 -17.01 -35.38
CA VAL A 283 -5.23 -16.38 -36.62
C VAL A 283 -5.23 -14.86 -36.44
N LYS A 284 -4.04 -14.26 -36.44
CA LYS A 284 -3.87 -12.80 -36.44
C LYS A 284 -3.90 -12.27 -37.87
N TYR A 285 -4.76 -11.30 -38.14
CA TYR A 285 -4.75 -10.56 -39.39
C TYR A 285 -3.94 -9.27 -39.24
N GLY A 286 -3.47 -8.74 -40.38
CA GLY A 286 -2.79 -7.47 -40.46
C GLY A 286 -2.76 -6.99 -41.92
N ARG A 287 -2.63 -5.67 -42.12
CA ARG A 287 -2.88 -5.02 -43.43
C ARG A 287 -2.14 -5.58 -44.65
N TYR A 288 -0.94 -6.15 -44.45
CA TYR A 288 -0.06 -6.55 -45.54
C TYR A 288 0.10 -8.06 -45.72
N ASN A 289 -0.37 -8.86 -44.76
CA ASN A 289 -0.18 -10.31 -44.77
C ASN A 289 -1.51 -11.02 -44.51
N GLY A 290 -1.84 -12.01 -45.35
CA GLY A 290 -2.95 -12.92 -45.10
C GLY A 290 -2.82 -13.57 -43.71
N GLY A 291 -3.98 -13.86 -43.09
CA GLY A 291 -4.07 -14.23 -41.68
C GLY A 291 -3.03 -15.26 -41.22
N GLN A 292 -2.16 -14.84 -40.31
CA GLN A 292 -1.04 -15.67 -39.84
C GLN A 292 -1.41 -16.39 -38.55
N PRO A 293 -1.21 -17.72 -38.45
CA PRO A 293 -1.50 -18.46 -37.24
C PRO A 293 -0.42 -18.17 -36.19
N ARG A 294 -0.86 -17.75 -35.00
CA ARG A 294 -0.02 -17.33 -33.87
C ARG A 294 -0.51 -17.94 -32.57
N LYS A 295 0.40 -18.28 -31.66
CA LYS A 295 0.06 -18.74 -30.31
C LYS A 295 -0.10 -17.52 -29.41
N PHE A 296 -1.34 -17.20 -29.03
CA PHE A 296 -1.69 -16.11 -28.11
C PHE A 296 -1.77 -16.63 -26.68
N PHE A 297 -1.25 -15.87 -25.72
CA PHE A 297 -1.28 -16.22 -24.31
C PHE A 297 -1.22 -14.95 -23.43
N LEU A 298 -1.75 -15.05 -22.21
CA LEU A 298 -1.63 -14.00 -21.20
C LEU A 298 -0.27 -14.11 -20.48
N SER A 299 0.34 -12.98 -20.12
CA SER A 299 1.58 -12.94 -19.32
C SER A 299 1.35 -13.46 -17.89
N SER A 300 2.39 -13.99 -17.24
CA SER A 300 2.34 -14.51 -15.87
C SER A 300 2.08 -13.46 -14.79
N ASP A 301 2.16 -12.17 -15.14
CA ASP A 301 1.76 -11.02 -14.32
C ASP A 301 0.40 -10.42 -14.75
N GLU A 302 -0.26 -11.00 -15.76
CA GLU A 302 -1.53 -10.58 -16.37
C GLU A 302 -1.54 -9.18 -17.02
N LYS A 303 -0.42 -8.44 -16.98
CA LYS A 303 -0.33 -7.07 -17.50
C LYS A 303 -0.20 -6.98 -19.02
N ARG A 304 0.00 -8.12 -19.71
CA ARG A 304 0.31 -8.16 -21.15
C ARG A 304 -0.40 -9.30 -21.85
N ILE A 305 -0.97 -9.01 -23.01
CA ILE A 305 -1.46 -10.00 -23.98
C ILE A 305 -0.30 -10.27 -24.94
N CYS A 306 0.19 -11.50 -24.98
CA CYS A 306 1.39 -11.89 -25.72
C CYS A 306 1.04 -12.80 -26.90
N TRP A 307 1.83 -12.74 -27.98
CA TRP A 307 1.74 -13.70 -29.08
C TRP A 307 3.11 -14.01 -29.71
N ARG A 308 3.27 -15.25 -30.20
CA ARG A 308 4.49 -15.72 -30.89
C ARG A 308 4.17 -16.60 -32.11
N SER A 309 5.20 -16.95 -32.89
CA SER A 309 5.10 -17.93 -33.98
C SER A 309 4.84 -19.34 -33.43
N ILE A 310 3.98 -20.12 -34.09
CA ILE A 310 3.64 -21.49 -33.63
C ILE A 310 4.84 -22.43 -33.80
N ASN A 311 5.66 -22.23 -34.83
CA ASN A 311 6.73 -23.16 -35.20
C ASN A 311 8.06 -22.85 -34.52
N ASN A 312 8.15 -21.80 -33.69
CA ASN A 312 9.42 -21.27 -33.20
C ASN A 312 9.27 -20.71 -31.78
N ASP A 313 9.22 -21.59 -30.77
CA ASP A 313 8.98 -21.21 -29.37
C ASP A 313 10.10 -20.33 -28.77
N ASN A 314 11.29 -20.31 -29.38
CA ASN A 314 12.44 -19.49 -28.99
C ASN A 314 12.38 -18.03 -29.49
N GLU A 315 11.41 -17.65 -30.32
CA GLU A 315 11.24 -16.25 -30.73
C GLU A 315 10.70 -15.39 -29.56
N PRO A 316 11.22 -14.15 -29.38
CA PRO A 316 10.70 -13.24 -28.36
C PRO A 316 9.24 -12.89 -28.66
N ALA A 317 8.35 -13.16 -27.70
CA ALA A 317 6.93 -12.89 -27.86
C ALA A 317 6.66 -11.38 -27.96
N ARG A 318 5.86 -11.00 -28.96
CA ARG A 318 5.33 -9.63 -29.08
C ARG A 318 4.15 -9.48 -28.13
N TYR A 319 3.88 -8.27 -27.66
CA TYR A 319 2.82 -8.02 -26.68
C TYR A 319 2.10 -6.69 -26.87
N ILE A 320 0.92 -6.58 -26.25
CA ILE A 320 0.18 -5.35 -25.98
C ILE A 320 0.01 -5.26 -24.46
N ASN A 321 0.20 -4.09 -23.84
CA ASN A 321 -0.09 -3.96 -22.42
C ASN A 321 -1.60 -3.90 -22.21
N MET A 322 -2.10 -4.54 -21.16
CA MET A 322 -3.52 -4.55 -20.82
C MET A 322 -4.09 -3.14 -20.61
N CYS A 323 -3.24 -2.20 -20.17
CA CYS A 323 -3.56 -0.79 -20.03
C CYS A 323 -3.89 -0.10 -21.36
N ASP A 324 -3.34 -0.57 -22.48
CA ASP A 324 -3.46 0.04 -23.81
C ASP A 324 -4.73 -0.44 -24.54
N VAL A 325 -5.42 -1.46 -24.01
CA VAL A 325 -6.66 -2.00 -24.58
C VAL A 325 -7.84 -1.13 -24.12
N HIS A 326 -8.47 -0.40 -25.04
CA HIS A 326 -9.57 0.52 -24.72
C HIS A 326 -10.98 -0.09 -24.85
N ASP A 327 -11.21 -0.93 -25.86
CA ASP A 327 -12.50 -1.59 -26.13
C ASP A 327 -12.34 -2.89 -26.96
N ILE A 328 -13.43 -3.66 -27.12
CA ILE A 328 -13.49 -4.95 -27.83
C ILE A 328 -14.76 -5.02 -28.68
N ALA A 329 -14.62 -4.78 -29.99
CA ALA A 329 -15.69 -4.97 -30.96
C ALA A 329 -15.88 -6.46 -31.33
N LEU A 330 -17.12 -6.86 -31.64
CA LEU A 330 -17.45 -8.20 -32.12
C LEU A 330 -18.00 -8.14 -33.54
N GLY A 331 -17.24 -8.68 -34.48
CA GLY A 331 -17.66 -8.83 -35.88
C GLY A 331 -17.45 -7.57 -36.70
N GLN A 332 -16.25 -7.42 -37.25
CA GLN A 332 -15.98 -6.68 -38.48
C GLN A 332 -14.68 -7.22 -39.07
N ASN A 333 -14.61 -7.30 -40.40
CA ASN A 333 -13.35 -7.52 -41.10
C ASN A 333 -12.66 -6.15 -41.23
N THR A 334 -12.33 -5.52 -40.10
CA THR A 334 -11.86 -4.13 -40.00
C THR A 334 -10.66 -3.90 -40.92
N THR A 335 -9.68 -4.81 -40.89
CA THR A 335 -8.53 -4.82 -41.81
C THR A 335 -8.95 -4.87 -43.29
N GLU A 336 -9.89 -5.75 -43.67
CA GLU A 336 -10.33 -5.87 -45.08
C GLU A 336 -11.10 -4.62 -45.55
N ILE A 337 -11.93 -4.04 -44.67
CA ILE A 337 -12.68 -2.80 -44.94
C ILE A 337 -11.72 -1.61 -45.07
N MET A 338 -10.71 -1.51 -44.19
CA MET A 338 -9.67 -0.47 -44.26
C MET A 338 -8.80 -0.59 -45.52
N ILE A 339 -8.47 -1.81 -45.94
CA ILE A 339 -7.79 -2.09 -47.22
C ILE A 339 -8.68 -1.66 -48.39
N LYS A 340 -9.95 -2.08 -48.42
CA LYS A 340 -10.92 -1.71 -49.47
C LYS A 340 -11.12 -0.20 -49.61
N ASN A 341 -10.99 0.54 -48.51
CA ASN A 341 -11.19 1.97 -48.43
C ASN A 341 -9.89 2.80 -48.49
N ASN A 342 -8.72 2.19 -48.77
CA ASN A 342 -7.41 2.87 -48.88
C ASN A 342 -7.02 3.78 -47.69
N ILE A 343 -7.38 3.41 -46.47
CA ILE A 343 -7.08 4.21 -45.27
C ILE A 343 -5.56 4.16 -44.97
N PRO A 344 -4.87 5.26 -44.62
CA PRO A 344 -3.42 5.22 -44.35
C PRO A 344 -3.03 4.37 -43.12
N PRO A 345 -1.79 3.82 -43.05
CA PRO A 345 -1.38 2.90 -41.97
C PRO A 345 -1.31 3.54 -40.59
N GLU A 346 -1.04 4.85 -40.53
CA GLU A 346 -0.92 5.64 -39.29
C GLU A 346 -2.21 5.69 -38.47
N PHE A 347 -3.35 5.39 -39.10
CA PHE A 347 -4.67 5.32 -38.45
C PHE A 347 -5.08 3.90 -38.04
N ASP A 348 -4.22 2.88 -38.19
CA ASP A 348 -4.49 1.53 -37.70
C ASP A 348 -3.87 1.25 -36.34
N ILE A 349 -4.73 1.27 -35.32
CA ILE A 349 -4.38 0.91 -33.94
C ILE A 349 -5.06 -0.44 -33.58
N SER A 350 -5.71 -1.10 -34.54
CA SER A 350 -6.52 -2.30 -34.32
C SER A 350 -5.71 -3.59 -34.45
N VAL A 351 -6.17 -4.64 -33.78
CA VAL A 351 -5.58 -5.99 -33.88
C VAL A 351 -6.69 -7.01 -34.10
N ASP A 352 -6.90 -7.35 -35.36
CA ASP A 352 -7.91 -8.32 -35.77
C ASP A 352 -7.45 -9.76 -35.49
N ILE A 353 -8.23 -10.46 -34.67
CA ILE A 353 -7.98 -11.85 -34.25
C ILE A 353 -9.19 -12.70 -34.65
N LYS A 354 -8.98 -13.67 -35.53
CA LYS A 354 -9.99 -14.67 -35.86
C LYS A 354 -9.83 -15.89 -34.95
N VAL A 355 -10.93 -16.19 -34.26
CA VAL A 355 -11.08 -17.35 -33.37
C VAL A 355 -12.16 -18.24 -33.95
N ASN A 356 -11.79 -19.46 -34.34
CA ASN A 356 -12.73 -20.44 -34.92
C ASN A 356 -13.54 -21.17 -33.84
N ASP A 357 -12.98 -21.30 -32.64
CA ASP A 357 -13.61 -21.94 -31.48
C ASP A 357 -14.45 -20.92 -30.68
N LEU A 358 -15.74 -21.19 -30.54
CA LEU A 358 -16.69 -20.35 -29.81
C LEU A 358 -16.41 -20.28 -28.30
N GLU A 359 -15.88 -21.34 -27.70
CA GLU A 359 -15.54 -21.38 -26.27
C GLU A 359 -14.30 -20.52 -26.00
N ILE A 360 -13.22 -20.70 -26.77
CA ILE A 360 -12.00 -19.88 -26.64
C ILE A 360 -12.32 -18.41 -26.91
N LYS A 361 -13.19 -18.13 -27.90
CA LYS A 361 -13.67 -16.78 -28.21
C LYS A 361 -14.40 -16.17 -27.01
N SER A 362 -15.34 -16.91 -26.42
CA SER A 362 -16.07 -16.52 -25.20
C SER A 362 -15.12 -16.22 -24.03
N LYS A 363 -14.14 -17.10 -23.77
CA LYS A 363 -13.16 -16.93 -22.68
C LYS A 363 -12.38 -15.61 -22.80
N TRP A 364 -11.78 -15.32 -23.96
CA TRP A 364 -11.05 -14.06 -24.19
C TRP A 364 -11.94 -12.83 -24.07
N ILE A 365 -13.13 -12.83 -24.70
CA ILE A 365 -14.03 -11.67 -24.69
C ILE A 365 -14.48 -11.34 -23.26
N ASN A 366 -14.94 -12.34 -22.52
CA ASN A 366 -15.48 -12.13 -21.18
C ASN A 366 -14.40 -11.69 -20.20
N TYR A 367 -13.20 -12.28 -20.27
CA TYR A 367 -12.05 -11.87 -19.46
C TYR A 367 -11.67 -10.40 -19.73
N LEU A 368 -11.43 -10.05 -21.00
CA LEU A 368 -10.97 -8.70 -21.35
C LEU A 368 -12.06 -7.64 -21.10
N ARG A 369 -13.35 -7.96 -21.33
CA ARG A 369 -14.46 -7.06 -20.96
C ARG A 369 -14.52 -6.78 -19.45
N ALA A 370 -14.37 -7.82 -18.62
CA ALA A 370 -14.36 -7.64 -17.16
C ALA A 370 -13.20 -6.74 -16.70
N VAL A 371 -12.00 -6.90 -17.29
CA VAL A 371 -10.84 -6.04 -17.01
C VAL A 371 -11.11 -4.58 -17.40
N ILE A 372 -11.67 -4.34 -18.60
CA ILE A 372 -12.00 -2.98 -19.08
C ILE A 372 -13.06 -2.31 -18.19
N ILE A 373 -14.11 -3.05 -17.79
CA ILE A 373 -15.17 -2.52 -16.91
C ILE A 373 -14.58 -2.13 -15.55
N ASN A 374 -13.80 -3.01 -14.90
CA ASN A 374 -13.19 -2.72 -13.61
C ASN A 374 -12.24 -1.50 -13.68
N ARG A 375 -11.45 -1.36 -14.76
CA ARG A 375 -10.63 -0.16 -14.98
C ARG A 375 -11.50 1.11 -15.08
N ARG A 376 -12.56 1.08 -15.89
CA ARG A 376 -13.49 2.23 -16.05
C ARG A 376 -14.16 2.60 -14.71
N GLU A 377 -14.54 1.63 -13.87
CA GLU A 377 -15.06 1.89 -12.52
C GLU A 377 -14.03 2.55 -11.60
N MET A 378 -12.77 2.10 -11.63
CA MET A 378 -11.69 2.69 -10.83
C MET A 378 -11.30 4.09 -11.30
N GLU A 379 -11.35 4.35 -12.61
CA GLU A 379 -11.17 5.67 -13.20
C GLU A 379 -12.34 6.61 -12.83
N ALA A 380 -13.58 6.13 -12.86
CA ALA A 380 -14.76 6.89 -12.46
C ALA A 380 -14.71 7.31 -10.98
N LYS A 381 -14.37 6.39 -10.06
CA LYS A 381 -14.17 6.71 -8.63
C LYS A 381 -13.09 7.77 -8.41
N ARG A 382 -11.98 7.70 -9.14
CA ARG A 382 -10.90 8.70 -9.09
C ARG A 382 -11.36 10.07 -9.62
N ALA A 383 -12.20 10.09 -10.66
CA ALA A 383 -12.76 11.32 -11.20
C ALA A 383 -13.77 11.98 -10.23
N GLU A 384 -14.68 11.17 -9.65
CA GLU A 384 -15.62 11.59 -8.61
C GLU A 384 -14.90 12.17 -7.39
N GLU A 385 -13.85 11.50 -6.90
CA GLU A 385 -13.07 11.99 -5.77
C GLU A 385 -12.33 13.31 -6.11
N LYS A 386 -11.80 13.44 -7.33
CA LYS A 386 -11.17 14.69 -7.80
C LYS A 386 -12.18 15.84 -7.87
N GLN A 387 -13.40 15.59 -8.35
CA GLN A 387 -14.48 16.58 -8.36
C GLN A 387 -14.84 17.00 -6.93
N ARG A 388 -15.07 16.05 -6.01
CA ARG A 388 -15.37 16.32 -4.60
C ARG A 388 -14.29 17.18 -3.93
N ARG A 389 -13.00 16.95 -4.24
CA ARG A 389 -11.88 17.76 -3.74
C ARG A 389 -11.95 19.20 -4.26
N GLN A 390 -12.25 19.40 -5.55
CA GLN A 390 -12.41 20.74 -6.15
C GLN A 390 -13.59 21.50 -5.51
N GLU A 391 -14.75 20.88 -5.37
CA GLU A 391 -15.91 21.49 -4.72
C GLU A 391 -15.63 21.90 -3.27
N ASN A 392 -14.88 21.10 -2.52
CA ASN A 392 -14.45 21.42 -1.15
C ASN A 392 -13.45 22.60 -1.13
N GLU A 393 -12.54 22.69 -2.11
CA GLU A 393 -11.61 23.81 -2.24
C GLU A 393 -12.30 25.13 -2.62
N GLU A 394 -13.32 25.07 -3.47
CA GLU A 394 -14.16 26.22 -3.84
C GLU A 394 -14.97 26.72 -2.64
N LYS A 395 -15.65 25.84 -1.90
CA LYS A 395 -16.37 26.17 -0.65
C LYS A 395 -15.43 26.78 0.41
N ARG A 396 -14.22 26.22 0.57
CA ARG A 396 -13.18 26.79 1.45
C ARG A 396 -12.76 28.19 0.99
N SER A 397 -12.57 28.37 -0.31
CA SER A 397 -12.19 29.66 -0.91
C SER A 397 -13.25 30.74 -0.70
N GLU A 398 -14.52 30.39 -0.77
CA GLU A 398 -15.65 31.28 -0.49
C GLU A 398 -15.65 31.75 0.98
N ILE A 399 -15.50 30.84 1.94
CA ILE A 399 -15.42 31.17 3.37
C ILE A 399 -14.23 32.12 3.65
N TRP A 400 -13.06 31.89 3.02
CA TRP A 400 -11.91 32.79 3.16
C TRP A 400 -12.18 34.21 2.65
N ARG A 401 -12.90 34.37 1.53
CA ARG A 401 -13.25 35.68 0.95
C ARG A 401 -14.32 36.41 1.75
N ASN A 402 -15.32 35.70 2.27
CA ASN A 402 -16.52 36.30 2.85
C ASN A 402 -16.42 36.46 4.37
N ASP A 403 -15.92 35.44 5.08
CA ASP A 403 -15.97 35.38 6.54
C ASP A 403 -14.65 35.76 7.23
N ILE A 404 -13.50 35.55 6.57
CA ILE A 404 -12.16 35.69 7.18
C ILE A 404 -11.45 36.98 6.77
N LEU A 405 -11.11 37.15 5.49
CA LEU A 405 -10.28 38.28 5.03
C LEU A 405 -10.90 39.67 5.32
N PRO A 406 -12.21 39.93 5.12
CA PRO A 406 -12.81 41.24 5.42
C PRO A 406 -12.72 41.62 6.90
N PHE A 407 -12.59 40.62 7.78
CA PHE A 407 -12.55 40.76 9.23
C PHE A 407 -11.20 40.35 9.81
N TRP A 408 -10.11 40.41 9.04
CA TRP A 408 -8.79 39.91 9.45
C TRP A 408 -8.34 40.43 10.84
N ARG A 409 -8.52 41.74 11.09
CA ARG A 409 -8.14 42.40 12.36
C ARG A 409 -8.86 41.87 13.60
N SER A 410 -10.01 41.20 13.48
CA SER A 410 -10.69 40.57 14.64
C SER A 410 -10.27 39.12 14.87
N HIS A 411 -9.50 38.53 13.94
CA HIS A 411 -9.07 37.13 14.00
C HIS A 411 -7.55 36.97 14.20
N TRP A 412 -6.75 38.01 13.93
CA TRP A 412 -5.30 38.00 14.01
C TRP A 412 -4.75 38.93 15.10
N ASP A 413 -3.76 38.45 15.85
CA ASP A 413 -2.97 39.19 16.82
C ASP A 413 -1.58 39.48 16.24
N TYR A 414 -1.22 40.76 16.17
CA TYR A 414 -0.01 41.23 15.50
C TYR A 414 1.24 41.16 16.40
N GLU A 415 1.10 41.10 17.73
CA GLU A 415 2.26 41.03 18.63
C GLU A 415 2.95 39.64 18.63
N PRO A 416 2.24 38.50 18.80
CA PRO A 416 2.81 37.18 18.60
C PRO A 416 2.81 36.74 17.13
N ASN A 417 2.27 37.55 16.21
CA ASN A 417 1.93 37.24 14.83
C ASN A 417 1.17 35.90 14.69
N LYS A 418 0.07 35.76 15.44
CA LYS A 418 -0.72 34.52 15.56
C LYS A 418 -2.22 34.81 15.66
N PRO A 419 -3.11 33.83 15.43
CA PRO A 419 -4.55 34.00 15.64
C PRO A 419 -4.91 34.40 17.08
N LEU A 420 -5.90 35.28 17.22
CA LEU A 420 -6.30 35.95 18.48
C LEU A 420 -6.81 35.00 19.60
N ASN A 421 -6.92 33.70 19.33
CA ASN A 421 -7.29 32.66 20.30
C ASN A 421 -6.43 31.38 20.19
N TYR A 422 -5.24 31.46 19.58
CA TYR A 422 -4.35 30.31 19.31
C TYR A 422 -4.12 29.42 20.56
N LYS A 423 -3.81 30.02 21.71
CA LYS A 423 -3.62 29.31 22.98
C LYS A 423 -4.88 28.58 23.46
N LYS A 424 -6.07 29.16 23.24
CA LYS A 424 -7.38 28.58 23.62
C LYS A 424 -7.76 27.41 22.72
N TYR A 425 -7.46 27.50 21.42
CA TYR A 425 -7.64 26.39 20.48
C TYR A 425 -6.77 25.18 20.87
N ILE A 426 -5.50 25.41 21.22
CA ILE A 426 -4.58 24.35 21.67
C ILE A 426 -5.04 23.71 22.99
N SER A 427 -5.54 24.48 23.96
CA SER A 427 -6.05 23.90 25.21
C SER A 427 -7.30 23.05 24.99
N VAL A 428 -8.26 23.49 24.16
CA VAL A 428 -9.44 22.68 23.80
C VAL A 428 -9.02 21.38 23.10
N LYS A 429 -8.09 21.43 22.13
CA LYS A 429 -7.56 20.19 21.51
C LYS A 429 -6.79 19.30 22.49
N LYS A 430 -6.07 19.86 23.47
CA LYS A 430 -5.42 19.09 24.54
C LYS A 430 -6.46 18.36 25.40
N GLU A 431 -7.55 19.03 25.76
CA GLU A 431 -8.68 18.43 26.50
C GLU A 431 -9.37 17.34 25.67
N GLU A 432 -9.70 17.58 24.40
CA GLU A 432 -10.27 16.55 23.51
C GLU A 432 -9.35 15.34 23.30
N ALA A 433 -8.03 15.55 23.18
CA ALA A 433 -7.05 14.48 23.04
C ALA A 433 -6.89 13.67 24.34
N VAL A 434 -6.88 14.34 25.51
CA VAL A 434 -6.90 13.69 26.82
C VAL A 434 -8.21 12.92 27.01
N GLN A 435 -9.36 13.49 26.63
CA GLN A 435 -10.66 12.83 26.70
C GLN A 435 -10.72 11.61 25.77
N LYS A 436 -10.16 11.68 24.56
CA LYS A 436 -10.04 10.52 23.65
C LYS A 436 -9.11 9.44 24.21
N ALA A 437 -7.95 9.80 24.75
CA ALA A 437 -7.02 8.86 25.37
C ALA A 437 -7.63 8.22 26.63
N GLN A 438 -8.31 9.00 27.46
CA GLN A 438 -9.09 8.52 28.60
C GLN A 438 -10.27 7.65 28.16
N ASN A 439 -10.95 7.96 27.06
CA ASN A 439 -12.05 7.12 26.54
C ASN A 439 -11.53 5.80 25.95
N GLN A 440 -10.34 5.78 25.35
CA GLN A 440 -9.67 4.55 24.93
C GLN A 440 -9.21 3.73 26.15
N ALA A 441 -8.63 4.35 27.17
CA ALA A 441 -8.27 3.68 28.43
C ALA A 441 -9.52 3.20 29.21
N ASN A 442 -10.60 3.98 29.21
CA ASN A 442 -11.88 3.60 29.80
C ASN A 442 -12.57 2.51 28.96
N SER A 443 -12.40 2.46 27.63
CA SER A 443 -12.86 1.29 26.86
C SER A 443 -12.07 0.03 27.20
N ALA A 444 -10.81 0.14 27.62
CA ALA A 444 -10.05 -0.97 28.15
C ALA A 444 -10.55 -1.41 29.54
N SER A 445 -10.89 -0.48 30.44
CA SER A 445 -11.47 -0.81 31.76
C SER A 445 -12.93 -1.31 31.67
N VAL A 446 -13.68 -0.84 30.68
CA VAL A 446 -15.02 -1.33 30.33
C VAL A 446 -14.93 -2.70 29.64
N LEU A 447 -13.91 -2.97 28.82
CA LEU A 447 -13.61 -4.33 28.35
C LEU A 447 -13.24 -5.26 29.52
N GLU A 448 -12.45 -4.80 30.48
CA GLU A 448 -12.10 -5.58 31.67
C GLU A 448 -13.32 -5.86 32.57
N SER A 449 -14.26 -4.91 32.63
CA SER A 449 -15.52 -5.03 33.37
C SER A 449 -16.58 -5.85 32.62
N LEU A 450 -16.64 -5.75 31.30
CA LEU A 450 -17.43 -6.61 30.41
C LEU A 450 -16.90 -8.05 30.44
N CYS A 451 -15.59 -8.28 30.45
CA CYS A 451 -14.99 -9.61 30.67
C CYS A 451 -15.33 -10.18 32.06
N ARG A 452 -15.54 -9.32 33.08
CA ARG A 452 -16.06 -9.71 34.39
C ARG A 452 -17.56 -10.06 34.35
N CYS A 453 -18.39 -9.34 33.61
CA CYS A 453 -19.81 -9.64 33.41
C CYS A 453 -20.07 -10.84 32.48
N LEU A 454 -19.27 -11.04 31.43
CA LEU A 454 -19.38 -12.13 30.46
C LEU A 454 -19.17 -13.52 31.09
N LYS A 455 -18.51 -13.59 32.26
CA LYS A 455 -18.44 -14.82 33.07
C LYS A 455 -19.75 -15.18 33.79
N LYS A 456 -20.79 -14.34 33.76
CA LYS A 456 -22.06 -14.55 34.49
C LYS A 456 -23.32 -14.68 33.63
N THR A 457 -23.23 -14.53 32.30
CA THR A 457 -24.42 -14.57 31.43
C THR A 457 -24.25 -15.50 30.22
N ILE A 458 -23.90 -16.75 30.47
CA ILE A 458 -24.07 -17.84 29.50
C ILE A 458 -25.55 -18.25 29.52
N SER A 459 -26.41 -17.53 28.80
CA SER A 459 -27.82 -17.90 28.58
C SER A 459 -28.47 -17.13 27.43
N LEU A 460 -28.77 -17.85 26.33
CA LEU A 460 -29.87 -17.62 25.36
C LEU A 460 -29.98 -16.27 24.61
N ASN A 461 -29.45 -16.21 23.36
CA ASN A 461 -30.22 -16.05 22.10
C ASN A 461 -29.37 -15.52 20.90
N PRO A 462 -29.10 -16.32 19.83
CA PRO A 462 -28.15 -15.98 18.77
C PRO A 462 -28.74 -15.25 17.54
N ILE A 463 -29.68 -14.32 17.74
CA ILE A 463 -30.40 -13.64 16.63
C ILE A 463 -30.16 -12.12 16.57
N GLN A 464 -29.93 -11.42 17.69
CA GLN A 464 -29.69 -9.97 17.66
C GLN A 464 -28.22 -9.57 17.40
N ASN A 465 -27.24 -10.40 17.75
CA ASN A 465 -25.82 -10.08 17.51
C ASN A 465 -25.40 -10.12 16.03
N ARG A 466 -26.25 -10.65 15.13
CA ARG A 466 -25.93 -10.76 13.69
C ARG A 466 -25.88 -9.40 12.98
N GLN A 467 -26.53 -8.36 13.52
CA GLN A 467 -26.49 -7.00 12.99
C GLN A 467 -25.36 -6.12 13.60
N GLN A 468 -24.80 -6.49 14.76
CA GLN A 468 -23.69 -5.73 15.35
C GLN A 468 -22.32 -6.14 14.80
N ILE A 469 -22.10 -7.44 14.55
CA ILE A 469 -20.83 -7.94 14.01
C ILE A 469 -20.64 -7.52 12.54
N GLN A 470 -21.74 -7.38 11.78
CA GLN A 470 -21.68 -6.84 10.42
C GLN A 470 -21.15 -5.40 10.40
N ASN A 471 -21.54 -4.56 11.36
CA ASN A 471 -21.16 -3.14 11.40
C ASN A 471 -19.70 -2.87 11.84
N GLN A 472 -18.99 -3.85 12.40
CA GLN A 472 -17.59 -3.67 12.85
C GLN A 472 -16.55 -3.97 11.76
N GLN A 473 -16.92 -4.66 10.67
CA GLN A 473 -16.02 -4.84 9.52
C GLN A 473 -16.14 -3.74 8.46
N TYR A 474 -17.20 -2.91 8.49
CA TYR A 474 -17.28 -1.70 7.65
C TYR A 474 -16.41 -0.54 8.18
N SER A 475 -15.93 -0.60 9.43
CA SER A 475 -15.18 0.50 10.06
C SER A 475 -13.96 0.94 9.25
N ASN A 476 -13.12 0.01 8.81
CA ASN A 476 -11.88 0.30 8.09
C ASN A 476 -12.07 0.76 6.62
N GLN A 477 -13.31 0.83 6.12
CA GLN A 477 -13.63 1.42 4.81
C GLN A 477 -14.55 2.64 4.91
N SER A 478 -15.34 2.74 5.97
CA SER A 478 -16.06 3.97 6.31
C SER A 478 -15.11 5.14 6.55
N GLU A 479 -13.89 4.89 7.06
CA GLU A 479 -12.87 5.92 7.30
C GLU A 479 -12.44 6.69 6.03
N ILE A 480 -12.49 6.06 4.85
CA ILE A 480 -12.12 6.70 3.58
C ILE A 480 -13.16 7.75 3.13
N ASN A 481 -14.42 7.61 3.57
CA ASN A 481 -15.47 8.62 3.37
C ASN A 481 -15.66 9.56 4.58
N ASN A 482 -15.20 9.17 5.77
CA ASN A 482 -15.30 10.01 6.96
C ASN A 482 -14.41 11.25 6.89
N GLY A 483 -13.28 11.24 6.18
CA GLY A 483 -12.41 12.43 6.03
C GLY A 483 -13.17 13.67 5.53
N SER A 484 -13.99 13.51 4.48
CA SER A 484 -14.83 14.60 3.95
C SER A 484 -15.97 15.02 4.88
N ASN A 485 -16.58 14.09 5.61
CA ASN A 485 -17.64 14.41 6.57
C ASN A 485 -17.09 15.13 7.80
N ILE A 486 -15.96 14.67 8.36
CA ILE A 486 -15.27 15.32 9.49
C ILE A 486 -14.88 16.75 9.12
N GLN A 487 -14.36 16.99 7.90
CA GLN A 487 -14.06 18.35 7.44
C GLN A 487 -15.30 19.25 7.40
N GLN A 488 -16.42 18.76 6.87
CA GLN A 488 -17.66 19.53 6.81
C GLN A 488 -18.26 19.77 8.21
N GLU A 489 -18.26 18.78 9.09
CA GLU A 489 -18.68 18.91 10.49
C GLU A 489 -17.80 19.91 11.25
N MET A 490 -16.47 19.86 11.09
CA MET A 490 -15.55 20.82 11.71
C MET A 490 -15.76 22.25 11.18
N ILE A 491 -16.09 22.43 9.91
CA ILE A 491 -16.46 23.75 9.35
C ILE A 491 -17.81 24.23 9.92
N VAL A 492 -18.81 23.34 10.04
CA VAL A 492 -20.13 23.66 10.64
C VAL A 492 -20.01 24.01 12.13
N GLN A 493 -19.17 23.31 12.88
CA GLN A 493 -18.87 23.68 14.28
C GLN A 493 -18.02 24.95 14.36
N GLY A 494 -17.05 25.13 13.47
CA GLY A 494 -16.24 26.36 13.36
C GLY A 494 -17.09 27.60 13.13
N LYS A 495 -18.15 27.53 12.30
CA LYS A 495 -19.10 28.64 12.10
C LYS A 495 -19.80 29.09 13.39
N LYS A 496 -19.91 28.23 14.41
CA LYS A 496 -20.44 28.61 15.74
C LYS A 496 -19.43 29.33 16.62
N ASN A 497 -18.13 29.21 16.35
CA ASN A 497 -17.07 29.89 17.09
C ASN A 497 -15.98 30.42 16.14
N LYS A 498 -16.16 31.67 15.70
CA LYS A 498 -15.32 32.35 14.68
C LYS A 498 -13.82 32.29 14.97
N SER A 499 -13.42 32.24 16.23
CA SER A 499 -12.01 32.19 16.62
C SER A 499 -11.35 30.81 16.44
N MET A 500 -12.14 29.73 16.38
CA MET A 500 -11.67 28.39 16.01
C MET A 500 -11.74 28.15 14.50
N LEU A 501 -12.67 28.80 13.79
CA LEU A 501 -12.84 28.68 12.34
C LEU A 501 -11.54 28.98 11.58
N LEU A 502 -10.85 30.07 11.91
CA LEU A 502 -9.57 30.42 11.28
C LEU A 502 -8.54 29.28 11.41
N MET A 503 -8.42 28.64 12.58
CA MET A 503 -7.45 27.56 12.78
C MET A 503 -7.83 26.26 12.08
N ILE A 504 -9.12 25.92 12.05
CA ILE A 504 -9.60 24.76 11.30
C ILE A 504 -9.32 24.97 9.81
N LEU A 505 -9.70 26.12 9.25
CA LEU A 505 -9.46 26.45 7.84
C LEU A 505 -7.97 26.49 7.48
N TRP A 506 -7.11 26.95 8.40
CA TRP A 506 -5.66 26.97 8.20
C TRP A 506 -5.05 25.57 8.14
N LYS A 507 -5.42 24.67 9.08
CA LYS A 507 -4.94 23.29 9.10
C LYS A 507 -5.44 22.47 7.91
N LEU A 508 -6.56 22.87 7.31
CA LEU A 508 -7.05 22.35 6.03
C LEU A 508 -6.30 22.90 4.80
N GLY A 509 -5.43 23.91 4.97
CA GLY A 509 -4.64 24.54 3.90
C GLY A 509 -5.26 25.81 3.34
N LEU A 510 -4.42 26.80 3.07
CA LEU A 510 -4.83 28.10 2.55
C LEU A 510 -5.20 28.01 1.05
N PRO A 511 -6.19 28.78 0.56
CA PRO A 511 -6.36 29.00 -0.88
C PRO A 511 -5.17 29.73 -1.51
N ASP A 512 -4.90 29.51 -2.80
CA ASP A 512 -3.75 30.12 -3.50
C ASP A 512 -3.73 31.67 -3.43
N PHE A 513 -4.90 32.30 -3.56
CA PHE A 513 -5.03 33.77 -3.42
C PHE A 513 -4.76 34.24 -1.99
N ALA A 514 -5.06 33.42 -0.97
CA ALA A 514 -4.79 33.76 0.42
C ALA A 514 -3.29 33.66 0.73
N ARG A 515 -2.57 32.67 0.17
CA ARG A 515 -1.11 32.55 0.31
C ARG A 515 -0.37 33.79 -0.17
N ARG A 516 -0.78 34.36 -1.32
CA ARG A 516 -0.24 35.61 -1.89
C ARG A 516 -0.20 36.76 -0.87
N THR A 517 -1.28 36.92 -0.12
CA THR A 517 -1.39 38.00 0.87
C THR A 517 -0.81 37.61 2.23
N LEU A 518 -1.03 36.38 2.68
CA LEU A 518 -0.74 35.98 4.06
C LEU A 518 0.72 35.55 4.27
N TRP A 519 1.35 34.83 3.34
CA TRP A 519 2.74 34.37 3.53
C TRP A 519 3.71 35.55 3.76
N PRO A 520 3.67 36.67 3.00
CA PRO A 520 4.51 37.83 3.27
C PRO A 520 4.22 38.51 4.62
N ILE A 521 2.97 38.49 5.10
CA ILE A 521 2.57 39.06 6.40
C ILE A 521 3.10 38.19 7.57
N ILE A 522 3.06 36.87 7.44
CA ILE A 522 3.49 35.94 8.50
C ILE A 522 5.02 35.93 8.61
N ILE A 523 5.71 35.81 7.47
CA ILE A 523 7.19 35.89 7.41
C ILE A 523 7.66 37.29 7.85
N GLY A 524 6.88 38.32 7.50
CA GLY A 524 7.16 39.71 7.85
C GLY A 524 8.33 40.29 7.06
N ASN A 525 8.67 41.54 7.39
CA ASN A 525 9.81 42.25 6.81
C ASN A 525 10.65 42.94 7.89
N ASN A 526 11.11 42.14 8.85
CA ASN A 526 11.92 42.61 9.98
C ASN A 526 13.23 43.27 9.52
N LEU A 527 13.76 42.83 8.38
CA LEU A 527 14.96 43.37 7.73
C LEU A 527 14.70 44.65 6.92
N LYS A 528 13.45 45.13 6.85
CA LYS A 528 13.03 46.37 6.16
C LYS A 528 13.52 46.48 4.71
N ILE A 529 13.53 45.34 4.01
CA ILE A 529 13.88 45.26 2.59
C ILE A 529 12.87 46.09 1.79
N ARG A 530 13.35 46.81 0.78
CA ARG A 530 12.54 47.65 -0.12
C ARG A 530 12.73 47.20 -1.57
N GLU A 531 11.73 47.46 -2.39
CA GLU A 531 11.77 47.19 -3.83
C GLU A 531 12.92 47.93 -4.54
N GLU A 532 13.22 49.15 -4.11
CA GLU A 532 14.39 49.93 -4.55
C GLU A 532 15.72 49.17 -4.35
N LEU A 533 15.90 48.55 -3.17
CA LEU A 533 17.11 47.79 -2.84
C LEU A 533 17.18 46.51 -3.67
N TYR A 534 16.04 45.83 -3.87
CA TYR A 534 15.97 44.67 -4.76
C TYR A 534 16.38 45.02 -6.19
N ALA A 535 15.85 46.11 -6.75
CA ALA A 535 16.20 46.59 -8.08
C ALA A 535 17.70 46.92 -8.24
N ILE A 536 18.36 47.40 -7.18
CA ILE A 536 19.82 47.61 -7.16
C ILE A 536 20.56 46.26 -7.19
N PHE A 537 20.16 45.29 -6.37
CA PHE A 537 20.80 43.98 -6.31
C PHE A 537 20.61 43.12 -7.57
N VAL A 538 19.49 43.28 -8.30
CA VAL A 538 19.29 42.62 -9.60
C VAL A 538 20.24 43.20 -10.66
N ARG A 539 20.49 44.52 -10.65
CA ARG A 539 21.34 45.21 -11.64
C ARG A 539 22.85 44.98 -11.47
N LYS A 540 23.31 44.65 -10.26
CA LYS A 540 24.73 44.50 -9.92
C LYS A 540 25.31 43.19 -10.48
N THR A 541 26.21 43.25 -11.46
CA THR A 541 26.79 42.07 -12.11
C THR A 541 27.64 41.20 -11.19
N THR A 542 27.58 39.88 -11.38
CA THR A 542 28.37 38.87 -10.65
C THR A 542 28.76 37.70 -11.56
N ASN A 543 29.86 37.01 -11.23
CA ASN A 543 30.35 35.84 -11.99
C ASN A 543 29.56 34.55 -11.73
N ILE A 544 28.37 34.61 -11.10
CA ILE A 544 27.64 33.43 -10.61
C ILE A 544 26.49 33.01 -11.54
N GLN A 545 26.30 33.73 -12.64
CA GLN A 545 25.17 33.53 -13.57
C GLN A 545 25.15 32.14 -14.22
N GLU A 546 26.29 31.51 -14.46
CA GLU A 546 26.36 30.16 -15.04
C GLU A 546 25.88 29.07 -14.07
N ALA A 547 26.25 29.17 -12.78
CA ALA A 547 25.79 28.24 -11.74
C ALA A 547 24.26 28.33 -11.56
N ILE A 548 23.75 29.56 -11.41
CA ILE A 548 22.31 29.85 -11.32
C ILE A 548 21.57 29.31 -12.55
N ARG A 549 22.11 29.48 -13.76
CA ARG A 549 21.52 28.95 -15.00
C ARG A 549 21.42 27.42 -14.99
N GLY A 550 22.45 26.73 -14.50
CA GLY A 550 22.46 25.26 -14.39
C GLY A 550 21.35 24.73 -13.47
N ASP A 551 21.17 25.36 -12.31
CA ASP A 551 20.13 24.96 -11.35
C ASP A 551 18.72 25.34 -11.83
N ILE A 552 18.53 26.46 -12.54
CA ILE A 552 17.25 26.83 -13.16
C ILE A 552 16.82 25.82 -14.23
N ILE A 553 17.75 25.31 -15.06
CA ILE A 553 17.44 24.27 -16.04
C ILE A 553 16.94 23.00 -15.33
N ARG A 554 17.58 22.59 -14.23
CA ARG A 554 17.14 21.46 -13.40
C ARG A 554 15.75 21.70 -12.80
N ALA A 555 15.51 22.89 -12.23
CA ALA A 555 14.22 23.26 -11.67
C ALA A 555 13.10 23.25 -12.74
N LYS A 556 13.37 23.76 -13.95
CA LYS A 556 12.41 23.75 -15.07
C LYS A 556 12.07 22.33 -15.54
N GLN A 557 13.04 21.41 -15.53
CA GLN A 557 12.81 19.99 -15.83
C GLN A 557 11.97 19.30 -14.75
N GLN A 558 12.20 19.65 -13.47
CA GLN A 558 11.51 19.03 -12.34
C GLN A 558 10.09 19.60 -12.11
N TYR A 559 9.85 20.86 -12.46
CA TYR A 559 8.64 21.60 -12.10
C TYR A 559 7.97 22.27 -13.32
N PRO A 560 6.96 21.63 -13.94
CA PRO A 560 6.34 22.11 -15.18
C PRO A 560 5.66 23.49 -15.13
N PHE A 561 5.44 24.08 -13.94
CA PHE A 561 4.86 25.42 -13.81
C PHE A 561 5.89 26.54 -13.99
N ILE A 562 7.19 26.22 -14.06
CA ILE A 562 8.27 27.20 -14.29
C ILE A 562 8.33 27.50 -15.79
N THR A 563 7.56 28.51 -16.21
CA THR A 563 7.64 29.10 -17.54
C THR A 563 8.95 29.87 -17.71
N ASP A 564 9.29 30.25 -18.95
CA ASP A 564 10.50 31.06 -19.21
C ASP A 564 10.49 32.43 -18.50
N VAL A 565 9.30 32.98 -18.25
CA VAL A 565 9.13 34.19 -17.42
C VAL A 565 9.51 33.89 -15.96
N LYS A 566 8.92 32.85 -15.35
CA LYS A 566 9.24 32.45 -13.97
C LYS A 566 10.68 31.99 -13.77
N ALA A 567 11.29 31.39 -14.80
CA ALA A 567 12.71 31.04 -14.80
C ALA A 567 13.60 32.30 -14.72
N LYS A 568 13.21 33.39 -15.40
CA LYS A 568 13.90 34.69 -15.32
C LYS A 568 13.71 35.36 -13.95
N GLU A 569 12.49 35.39 -13.43
CA GLU A 569 12.18 35.89 -12.07
C GLU A 569 13.01 35.14 -11.01
N LEU A 570 13.05 33.80 -11.09
CA LEU A 570 13.85 32.95 -10.20
C LEU A 570 15.35 33.25 -10.30
N SER A 571 15.87 33.49 -11.51
CA SER A 571 17.25 33.94 -11.73
C SER A 571 17.55 35.27 -11.02
N ASN A 572 16.66 36.25 -11.20
CA ASN A 572 16.78 37.57 -10.58
C ASN A 572 16.77 37.48 -9.04
N ILE A 573 15.89 36.65 -8.46
CA ILE A 573 15.81 36.41 -7.01
C ILE A 573 17.12 35.82 -6.46
N LEU A 574 17.64 34.76 -7.09
CA LEU A 574 18.87 34.09 -6.63
C LEU A 574 20.12 34.96 -6.83
N HIS A 575 20.17 35.73 -7.91
CA HIS A 575 21.22 36.71 -8.19
C HIS A 575 21.19 37.87 -7.18
N ALA A 576 20.01 38.44 -6.92
CA ALA A 576 19.83 39.49 -5.91
C ALA A 576 20.17 38.99 -4.50
N PHE A 577 19.84 37.74 -4.17
CA PHE A 577 20.23 37.12 -2.90
C PHE A 577 21.75 37.04 -2.74
N SER A 578 22.43 36.53 -3.76
CA SER A 578 23.91 36.41 -3.77
C SER A 578 24.58 37.78 -3.63
N ASN A 579 23.97 38.84 -4.16
CA ASN A 579 24.41 40.23 -4.01
C ASN A 579 24.08 40.85 -2.64
N TYR A 580 23.01 40.40 -1.98
CA TYR A 580 22.61 40.83 -0.65
C TYR A 580 23.44 40.17 0.47
N ARG A 581 23.83 38.90 0.30
CA ARG A 581 24.73 38.15 1.20
C ARG A 581 26.01 37.70 0.48
N PRO A 582 26.97 38.61 0.21
CA PRO A 582 28.24 38.26 -0.43
C PRO A 582 29.14 37.36 0.43
N ASP A 583 28.85 37.25 1.73
CA ASP A 583 29.52 36.39 2.69
C ASP A 583 29.16 34.90 2.54
N PHE A 584 27.98 34.59 1.99
CA PHE A 584 27.59 33.24 1.58
C PHE A 584 27.84 32.95 0.10
N GLY A 585 27.70 33.98 -0.75
CA GLY A 585 27.61 33.78 -2.19
C GLY A 585 26.34 33.00 -2.59
N TYR A 586 26.43 32.25 -3.68
CA TYR A 586 25.32 31.41 -4.16
C TYR A 586 25.33 30.03 -3.51
N ILE A 587 24.20 29.65 -2.92
CA ILE A 587 24.00 28.32 -2.34
C ILE A 587 23.02 27.54 -3.24
N PRO A 588 23.43 26.40 -3.85
CA PRO A 588 22.57 25.65 -4.77
C PRO A 588 21.22 25.20 -4.18
N ASP A 589 21.19 24.76 -2.92
CA ASP A 589 19.96 24.32 -2.25
C ASP A 589 18.93 25.45 -2.02
N LEU A 590 19.32 26.72 -2.20
CA LEU A 590 18.42 27.86 -2.04
C LEU A 590 17.33 27.92 -3.12
N ILE A 591 17.58 27.35 -4.30
CA ILE A 591 16.61 27.31 -5.40
C ILE A 591 15.32 26.59 -5.00
N ASP A 592 15.41 25.54 -4.18
CA ASP A 592 14.26 24.75 -3.75
C ASP A 592 13.27 25.60 -2.91
N ILE A 593 13.79 26.42 -2.00
CA ILE A 593 12.99 27.37 -1.21
C ILE A 593 12.38 28.45 -2.11
N ALA A 594 13.19 29.03 -3.01
CA ALA A 594 12.75 30.08 -3.93
C ALA A 594 11.67 29.58 -4.92
N VAL A 595 11.74 28.32 -5.35
CA VAL A 595 10.75 27.65 -6.21
C VAL A 595 9.37 27.54 -5.52
N VAL A 596 9.32 27.25 -4.21
CA VAL A 596 8.05 27.21 -3.47
C VAL A 596 7.48 28.62 -3.27
N LEU A 597 8.32 29.63 -3.03
CA LEU A 597 7.87 31.01 -2.90
C LEU A 597 7.32 31.56 -4.24
N ILE A 598 8.10 31.45 -5.34
CA ILE A 598 7.68 31.95 -6.67
C ILE A 598 6.51 31.16 -7.26
N LYS A 599 6.17 29.97 -6.72
CA LYS A 599 4.93 29.27 -7.09
C LYS A 599 3.69 30.10 -6.75
N HIS A 600 3.70 30.77 -5.60
CA HIS A 600 2.55 31.49 -5.05
C HIS A 600 2.71 33.02 -5.10
N LEU A 601 3.90 33.55 -4.85
CA LEU A 601 4.19 34.99 -4.70
C LEU A 601 4.67 35.63 -6.03
N GLN A 602 4.76 36.97 -6.04
CA GLN A 602 5.42 37.75 -7.11
C GLN A 602 6.94 37.76 -6.93
N GLU A 603 7.69 38.25 -7.93
CA GLU A 603 9.16 38.27 -7.93
C GLU A 603 9.76 38.98 -6.69
N TYR A 604 9.37 40.24 -6.44
CA TYR A 604 9.85 41.00 -5.29
C TYR A 604 9.42 40.39 -3.94
N ASP A 605 8.14 40.02 -3.80
CA ASP A 605 7.62 39.41 -2.58
C ASP A 605 8.33 38.08 -2.26
N SER A 606 8.66 37.29 -3.30
CA SER A 606 9.43 36.05 -3.17
C SER A 606 10.83 36.34 -2.65
N PHE A 607 11.53 37.36 -3.15
CA PHE A 607 12.84 37.76 -2.63
C PHE A 607 12.76 38.26 -1.18
N GLN A 608 11.82 39.14 -0.87
CA GLN A 608 11.62 39.66 0.50
C GLN A 608 11.31 38.52 1.49
N ALA A 609 10.40 37.61 1.11
CA ALA A 609 10.05 36.45 1.90
C ALA A 609 11.24 35.49 2.06
N LEU A 610 11.98 35.20 0.99
CA LEU A 610 13.16 34.34 1.03
C LEU A 610 14.19 34.87 2.03
N VAL A 611 14.56 36.15 1.92
CA VAL A 611 15.59 36.74 2.78
C VAL A 611 15.13 36.79 4.25
N ASN A 612 13.90 37.22 4.53
CA ASN A 612 13.40 37.26 5.92
C ASN A 612 13.26 35.85 6.51
N LEU A 613 12.76 34.87 5.73
CA LEU A 613 12.61 33.48 6.17
C LEU A 613 13.96 32.83 6.49
N LEU A 614 15.02 33.09 5.71
CA LEU A 614 16.36 32.56 5.99
C LEU A 614 16.92 33.05 7.33
N HIS A 615 16.62 34.30 7.71
CA HIS A 615 17.04 34.87 9.00
C HIS A 615 16.15 34.42 10.18
N GLN A 616 15.17 33.54 9.93
CA GLN A 616 14.29 32.93 10.92
C GLN A 616 14.55 31.41 11.02
N TYR A 617 14.03 30.79 12.07
CA TYR A 617 14.08 29.34 12.29
C TYR A 617 15.51 28.76 12.23
N HIS A 618 15.70 27.66 11.50
CA HIS A 618 16.96 26.93 11.40
C HIS A 618 17.87 27.38 10.26
N PHE A 619 17.35 28.06 9.23
CA PHE A 619 17.99 28.14 7.91
C PHE A 619 19.44 28.64 7.95
N LEU A 620 19.71 29.82 8.52
CA LEU A 620 21.09 30.34 8.63
C LEU A 620 22.04 29.33 9.28
N SER A 621 21.64 28.69 10.38
CA SER A 621 22.50 27.71 11.08
C SER A 621 22.82 26.48 10.23
N VAL A 622 21.89 26.05 9.37
CA VAL A 622 22.10 24.93 8.46
C VAL A 622 22.94 25.32 7.25
N PHE A 623 22.67 26.49 6.66
CA PHE A 623 23.43 27.03 5.53
C PHE A 623 24.87 27.44 5.90
N GLN A 624 25.11 27.85 7.14
CA GLN A 624 26.45 28.05 7.71
C GLN A 624 27.15 26.74 8.07
N ASN A 625 26.45 25.60 8.00
CA ASN A 625 26.91 24.31 8.51
C ASN A 625 27.41 24.41 9.98
N ASP A 626 26.71 25.16 10.83
CA ASP A 626 27.03 25.27 12.26
C ASP A 626 26.80 23.91 12.91
N THR A 627 27.90 23.18 13.08
CA THR A 627 27.88 21.80 13.57
C THR A 627 27.24 21.69 14.94
N ARG A 628 27.38 22.71 15.81
CA ARG A 628 26.80 22.72 17.15
C ARG A 628 25.27 22.84 17.06
N GLN A 629 24.78 23.83 16.32
CA GLN A 629 23.35 24.05 16.17
C GLN A 629 22.63 22.92 15.41
N ILE A 630 23.33 22.25 14.49
CA ILE A 630 22.84 21.07 13.79
C ILE A 630 22.74 19.87 14.74
N GLU A 631 23.77 19.63 15.57
CA GLU A 631 23.80 18.50 16.50
C GLU A 631 22.68 18.55 17.54
N TRP A 632 22.39 19.75 18.08
CA TRP A 632 21.25 19.96 18.98
C TRP A 632 19.92 19.53 18.33
N ARG A 633 19.70 19.87 17.05
CA ARG A 633 18.48 19.48 16.31
C ARG A 633 18.42 17.98 16.03
N ILE A 634 19.54 17.36 15.67
CA ILE A 634 19.64 15.91 15.50
C ILE A 634 19.27 15.22 16.80
N ARG A 635 19.88 15.63 17.93
CA ARG A 635 19.59 15.08 19.25
C ARG A 635 18.11 15.18 19.62
N PHE A 636 17.49 16.36 19.45
CA PHE A 636 16.07 16.55 19.73
C PHE A 636 15.17 15.66 18.86
N PHE A 637 15.52 15.48 17.57
CA PHE A 637 14.80 14.55 16.69
C PHE A 637 15.00 13.09 17.11
N GLU A 638 16.22 12.67 17.45
CA GLU A 638 16.52 11.29 17.86
C GLU A 638 15.85 10.91 19.19
N GLU A 639 15.88 11.78 20.20
CA GLU A 639 15.20 11.56 21.48
C GLU A 639 13.67 11.38 21.29
N ASN A 640 13.05 12.18 20.40
CA ASN A 640 11.64 12.03 20.07
C ASN A 640 11.35 10.80 19.18
N LEU A 641 12.23 10.48 18.23
CA LEU A 641 12.09 9.32 17.35
C LEU A 641 12.21 8.01 18.14
N GLN A 642 13.18 7.92 19.07
CA GLN A 642 13.34 6.78 19.96
C GLN A 642 12.11 6.61 20.88
N ARG A 643 11.54 7.71 21.39
CA ARG A 643 10.34 7.70 22.23
C ARG A 643 9.07 7.28 21.49
N ILE A 644 8.89 7.70 20.23
CA ILE A 644 7.64 7.54 19.48
C ILE A 644 7.67 6.31 18.55
N LEU A 645 8.81 6.01 17.92
CA LEU A 645 8.99 4.89 16.97
C LEU A 645 10.27 4.08 17.30
N PRO A 646 10.39 3.47 18.49
CA PRO A 646 11.62 2.79 18.94
C PRO A 646 12.13 1.72 17.97
N PHE A 647 11.21 0.96 17.34
CA PHE A 647 11.58 -0.06 16.36
C PHE A 647 12.19 0.52 15.06
N VAL A 648 11.71 1.68 14.60
CA VAL A 648 12.27 2.34 13.41
C VAL A 648 13.62 2.96 13.77
N TYR A 649 13.72 3.62 14.92
CA TYR A 649 14.99 4.17 15.45
C TYR A 649 16.09 3.10 15.53
N ASN A 650 15.81 1.97 16.19
CA ASN A 650 16.76 0.88 16.35
C ASN A 650 17.19 0.28 15.00
N HIS A 651 16.28 0.18 14.03
CA HIS A 651 16.58 -0.30 12.67
C HIS A 651 17.51 0.66 11.91
N LEU A 652 17.22 1.97 11.93
CA LEU A 652 18.06 2.98 11.29
C LEU A 652 19.49 3.01 11.90
N LYS A 653 19.60 2.91 13.23
CA LYS A 653 20.90 2.78 13.92
C LYS A 653 21.62 1.47 13.57
N ALA A 654 20.91 0.34 13.48
CA ALA A 654 21.49 -0.96 13.09
C ALA A 654 22.03 -0.97 11.65
N ILE A 655 21.34 -0.26 10.74
CA ILE A 655 21.77 -0.02 9.36
C ILE A 655 22.96 0.97 9.27
N LYS A 656 23.29 1.66 10.37
CA LYS A 656 24.29 2.75 10.45
C LYS A 656 23.93 3.97 9.58
N LEU A 657 22.64 4.24 9.40
CA LEU A 657 22.21 5.48 8.75
C LEU A 657 22.22 6.63 9.75
N GLU A 658 23.09 7.62 9.53
CA GLU A 658 23.14 8.83 10.34
C GLU A 658 21.92 9.73 10.10
N THR A 659 21.25 10.14 11.18
CA THR A 659 20.09 11.03 11.15
C THR A 659 20.35 12.34 10.41
N LYS A 660 21.58 12.88 10.51
CA LYS A 660 22.05 14.06 9.79
C LYS A 660 21.82 13.98 8.27
N LEU A 661 21.96 12.81 7.66
CA LEU A 661 21.94 12.67 6.19
C LEU A 661 20.57 12.89 5.56
N TYR A 662 19.48 12.62 6.29
CA TYR A 662 18.10 12.85 5.82
C TYR A 662 17.44 14.04 6.51
N LEU A 663 17.62 14.22 7.82
CA LEU A 663 17.00 15.32 8.58
C LEU A 663 17.39 16.69 8.01
N MET A 664 18.67 16.89 7.69
CA MET A 664 19.14 18.18 7.16
C MET A 664 18.60 18.45 5.74
N LYS A 665 18.40 17.41 4.92
CA LYS A 665 17.76 17.55 3.60
C LYS A 665 16.29 17.94 3.72
N TRP A 666 15.56 17.33 4.65
CA TRP A 666 14.17 17.70 4.94
C TRP A 666 14.03 19.14 5.43
N PHE A 667 14.96 19.58 6.28
CA PHE A 667 14.94 20.93 6.86
C PHE A 667 15.36 22.01 5.86
N LEU A 668 16.40 21.76 5.04
CA LEU A 668 16.84 22.69 3.99
C LEU A 668 15.75 22.92 2.93
N LYS A 669 15.05 21.85 2.53
CA LYS A 669 14.14 21.87 1.38
C LYS A 669 12.66 21.85 1.78
N ILE A 670 12.37 21.91 3.09
CA ILE A 670 11.02 21.78 3.69
C ILE A 670 10.20 20.67 3.03
N PHE A 671 10.77 19.46 2.93
CA PHE A 671 10.16 18.26 2.32
C PHE A 671 9.73 18.38 0.84
N LEU A 672 10.23 19.35 0.06
CA LEU A 672 9.89 19.55 -1.36
C LEU A 672 10.08 18.30 -2.23
N HIS A 673 11.10 17.47 -1.97
CA HIS A 673 11.35 16.25 -2.75
C HIS A 673 10.49 15.05 -2.30
N GLN A 674 9.86 15.12 -1.12
CA GLN A 674 9.04 14.04 -0.54
C GLN A 674 7.56 14.15 -0.92
N PHE A 675 7.05 15.36 -1.20
CA PHE A 675 5.62 15.60 -1.40
C PHE A 675 5.30 16.36 -2.69
N LYS A 676 4.13 16.06 -3.28
CA LYS A 676 3.57 16.82 -4.43
C LYS A 676 3.12 18.21 -3.96
N PHE A 677 3.16 19.20 -4.86
CA PHE A 677 2.91 20.61 -4.54
C PHE A 677 1.66 20.93 -3.70
N PRO A 678 0.46 20.36 -3.94
CA PRO A 678 -0.73 20.70 -3.12
C PRO A 678 -0.54 20.40 -1.63
N MET A 679 0.01 19.22 -1.33
CA MET A 679 0.34 18.78 0.02
C MET A 679 1.51 19.59 0.61
N LEU A 680 2.51 19.92 -0.22
CA LEU A 680 3.63 20.77 0.18
C LEU A 680 3.17 22.19 0.57
N SER A 681 2.28 22.81 -0.21
CA SER A 681 1.76 24.15 0.10
C SER A 681 0.99 24.16 1.43
N ARG A 682 0.23 23.10 1.74
CA ARG A 682 -0.46 22.92 3.04
C ARG A 682 0.51 22.62 4.20
N LEU A 683 1.62 21.93 3.94
CA LEU A 683 2.71 21.75 4.89
C LEU A 683 3.36 23.11 5.21
N TRP A 684 3.66 23.90 4.18
CA TRP A 684 4.19 25.27 4.31
C TRP A 684 3.25 26.21 5.07
N ASP A 685 1.94 26.18 4.78
CA ASP A 685 0.95 26.98 5.51
C ASP A 685 1.02 26.72 7.03
N ASN A 686 1.14 25.46 7.44
CA ASN A 686 1.23 25.07 8.85
C ASN A 686 2.63 25.31 9.44
N PHE A 687 3.71 25.12 8.67
CA PHE A 687 5.08 25.46 9.08
C PHE A 687 5.23 26.95 9.41
N LEU A 688 4.67 27.85 8.59
CA LEU A 688 4.70 29.29 8.85
C LEU A 688 3.91 29.70 10.12
N LEU A 689 2.98 28.87 10.59
CA LEU A 689 2.14 29.11 11.77
C LEU A 689 2.73 28.50 13.07
N GLU A 690 3.11 27.23 13.02
CA GLU A 690 3.63 26.49 14.18
C GLU A 690 5.16 26.65 14.33
N GLY A 691 5.88 26.98 13.25
CA GLY A 691 7.33 27.15 13.21
C GLY A 691 8.11 25.83 13.06
N GLU A 692 9.41 25.86 13.37
CA GLU A 692 10.34 24.74 13.18
C GLU A 692 9.87 23.42 13.83
N ILE A 693 9.21 23.48 14.99
CA ILE A 693 8.64 22.31 15.69
C ILE A 693 7.73 21.47 14.76
N TYR A 694 7.04 22.10 13.82
CA TYR A 694 6.19 21.42 12.85
C TYR A 694 6.98 20.49 11.93
N LEU A 695 8.21 20.86 11.54
CA LEU A 695 9.05 20.03 10.68
C LEU A 695 9.51 18.75 11.41
N PHE A 696 9.76 18.82 12.72
CA PHE A 696 9.99 17.64 13.55
C PHE A 696 8.76 16.72 13.60
N LYS A 697 7.55 17.29 13.78
CA LYS A 697 6.28 16.52 13.73
C LYS A 697 6.09 15.86 12.36
N VAL A 698 6.27 16.59 11.26
CA VAL A 698 6.16 16.06 9.89
C VAL A 698 7.18 14.94 9.64
N GLY A 699 8.44 15.10 10.06
CA GLY A 699 9.47 14.08 9.90
C GLY A 699 9.14 12.77 10.63
N ILE A 700 8.66 12.86 11.87
CA ILE A 700 8.19 11.67 12.61
C ILE A 700 6.91 11.09 11.99
N CYS A 701 6.00 11.92 11.45
CA CYS A 701 4.81 11.45 10.74
C CYS A 701 5.18 10.67 9.47
N TYR A 702 6.15 11.16 8.71
CA TYR A 702 6.66 10.48 7.51
C TYR A 702 7.24 9.10 7.86
N LEU A 703 8.05 9.01 8.91
CA LEU A 703 8.59 7.75 9.42
C LEU A 703 7.51 6.82 10.01
N LYS A 704 6.45 7.36 10.63
CA LYS A 704 5.28 6.60 11.13
C LYS A 704 4.46 6.02 9.98
N TYR A 705 4.25 6.79 8.92
CA TYR A 705 3.47 6.40 7.75
C TYR A 705 4.17 5.27 6.98
N PHE A 706 5.47 5.40 6.70
CA PHE A 706 6.26 4.38 5.98
C PHE A 706 6.96 3.37 6.92
N GLN A 707 6.45 3.17 8.13
CA GLN A 707 7.12 2.36 9.14
C GLN A 707 7.27 0.88 8.76
N ILE A 708 6.44 0.37 7.84
CA ILE A 708 6.45 -1.04 7.43
C ILE A 708 7.55 -1.23 6.39
N GLU A 709 7.54 -0.39 5.36
CA GLU A 709 8.52 -0.32 4.29
C GLU A 709 9.92 -0.11 4.87
N LEU A 710 10.09 0.90 5.73
CA LEU A 710 11.38 1.22 6.35
C LEU A 710 11.97 0.04 7.14
N LYS A 711 11.16 -0.70 7.91
CA LYS A 711 11.61 -1.88 8.69
C LYS A 711 12.02 -3.07 7.81
N MET A 712 11.42 -3.21 6.64
CA MET A 712 11.68 -4.33 5.71
C MET A 712 12.86 -4.04 4.76
N SER A 713 13.10 -2.76 4.48
CA SER A 713 14.12 -2.28 3.53
C SER A 713 15.57 -2.32 4.05
N ASN A 714 16.50 -2.34 3.10
CA ASN A 714 17.95 -2.21 3.30
C ASN A 714 18.41 -0.73 3.27
N LEU A 715 19.72 -0.47 3.45
CA LEU A 715 20.28 0.89 3.45
C LEU A 715 19.88 1.69 2.20
N ASP A 716 20.08 1.13 1.01
CA ASP A 716 19.87 1.85 -0.26
C ASP A 716 18.40 2.19 -0.48
N GLU A 717 17.50 1.26 -0.16
CA GLU A 717 16.05 1.46 -0.21
C GLU A 717 15.58 2.48 0.83
N VAL A 718 16.09 2.42 2.06
CA VAL A 718 15.79 3.41 3.11
C VAL A 718 16.29 4.80 2.69
N VAL A 719 17.52 4.92 2.18
CA VAL A 719 18.06 6.19 1.66
C VAL A 719 17.18 6.70 0.50
N ARG A 720 16.74 5.84 -0.42
CA ARG A 720 15.80 6.22 -1.49
C ARG A 720 14.48 6.75 -0.92
N ILE A 721 13.87 6.03 0.03
CA ILE A 721 12.61 6.42 0.69
C ILE A 721 12.76 7.77 1.39
N LEU A 722 13.84 7.99 2.15
CA LEU A 722 14.00 9.21 2.92
C LEU A 722 14.43 10.42 2.06
N THR A 723 15.10 10.22 0.92
CA THR A 723 15.65 11.32 0.10
C THR A 723 14.78 11.75 -1.08
N ASN A 724 14.32 10.83 -1.93
CA ASN A 724 13.80 11.13 -3.27
C ASN A 724 12.52 10.32 -3.62
N TRP A 725 11.67 10.03 -2.64
CA TRP A 725 10.48 9.17 -2.81
C TRP A 725 9.19 9.98 -2.72
N GLN A 726 8.41 9.99 -3.81
CA GLN A 726 7.10 10.67 -3.91
C GLN A 726 5.96 9.65 -4.12
N PRO A 727 5.51 8.97 -3.05
CA PRO A 727 4.40 8.03 -3.11
C PRO A 727 3.05 8.77 -3.17
N GLU A 728 1.99 8.04 -3.51
CA GLU A 728 0.63 8.57 -3.39
C GLU A 728 0.16 8.46 -1.93
N VAL A 729 0.28 9.57 -1.19
CA VAL A 729 -0.14 9.69 0.20
C VAL A 729 -1.59 10.16 0.26
N ASN A 730 -2.39 9.60 1.18
CA ASN A 730 -3.69 10.19 1.53
C ASN A 730 -3.44 11.47 2.35
N GLU A 731 -3.62 12.62 1.70
CA GLU A 731 -3.31 13.94 2.26
C GLU A 731 -4.00 14.16 3.62
N ASP A 732 -5.31 13.94 3.69
CA ASP A 732 -6.09 14.26 4.88
C ASP A 732 -5.76 13.36 6.07
N TYR A 733 -5.59 12.06 5.81
CA TYR A 733 -5.11 11.14 6.84
C TYR A 733 -3.70 11.53 7.34
N PHE A 734 -2.79 11.94 6.44
CA PHE A 734 -1.45 12.36 6.83
C PHE A 734 -1.46 13.61 7.73
N PHE A 735 -2.26 14.63 7.41
CA PHE A 735 -2.36 15.83 8.27
C PHE A 735 -3.06 15.55 9.60
N ILE A 736 -4.03 14.62 9.67
CA ILE A 736 -4.59 14.14 10.94
C ILE A 736 -3.50 13.45 11.77
N GLN A 737 -2.67 12.60 11.16
CA GLN A 737 -1.58 11.90 11.84
C GLN A 737 -0.46 12.84 12.33
N ILE A 738 -0.20 13.98 11.68
CA ILE A 738 0.73 15.01 12.19
C ILE A 738 0.20 15.61 13.50
N ASP A 739 -1.10 15.91 13.57
CA ASP A 739 -1.74 16.51 14.76
C ASP A 739 -1.76 15.56 15.98
N GLU A 740 -1.62 14.25 15.77
CA GLU A 740 -1.56 13.22 16.82
C GLU A 740 -0.15 13.01 17.41
N ILE A 741 0.89 13.64 16.85
CA ILE A 741 2.27 13.39 17.29
C ILE A 741 2.58 14.07 18.62
N PRO A 742 3.02 13.33 19.66
CA PRO A 742 3.12 13.83 21.03
C PRO A 742 4.40 14.64 21.31
N ILE A 743 4.76 15.58 20.42
CA ILE A 743 5.81 16.59 20.65
C ILE A 743 5.11 17.86 21.15
N LYS A 744 5.38 18.28 22.39
CA LYS A 744 4.78 19.48 22.97
C LYS A 744 5.62 20.72 22.67
N ASP A 745 4.94 21.84 22.47
CA ASP A 745 5.56 23.17 22.36
C ASP A 745 6.46 23.46 23.58
N ASP A 746 6.04 23.06 24.78
CA ASP A 746 6.78 23.20 26.04
C ASP A 746 8.13 22.46 26.04
N ASP A 747 8.19 21.29 25.40
CA ASP A 747 9.41 20.48 25.29
C ASP A 747 10.39 21.11 24.29
N TYR A 748 9.87 21.70 23.20
CA TYR A 748 10.66 22.45 22.23
C TYR A 748 11.15 23.81 22.78
N THR A 749 10.36 24.49 23.62
CA THR A 749 10.81 25.72 24.30
C THR A 749 11.99 25.43 25.25
N LYS A 750 11.90 24.37 26.05
CA LYS A 750 13.02 23.91 26.90
C LYS A 750 14.26 23.56 26.09
N PHE A 751 14.09 22.92 24.94
CA PHE A 751 15.19 22.64 24.01
C PHE A 751 15.90 23.93 23.55
N LEU A 752 15.15 24.96 23.16
CA LEU A 752 15.73 26.26 22.77
C LEU A 752 16.43 26.97 23.94
N GLU A 753 15.90 26.86 25.16
CA GLU A 753 16.54 27.40 26.37
C GLU A 753 17.87 26.70 26.67
N GLN A 754 17.89 25.36 26.61
CA GLN A 754 19.09 24.54 26.80
C GLN A 754 20.17 24.84 25.74
N GLN A 755 19.76 24.98 24.48
CA GLN A 755 20.65 25.35 23.38
C GLN A 755 21.30 26.73 23.63
N LYS A 756 20.50 27.75 24.01
CA LYS A 756 21.00 29.09 24.33
C LYS A 756 21.97 29.07 25.52
N ALA A 757 21.64 28.36 26.59
CA ALA A 757 22.51 28.21 27.76
C ALA A 757 23.85 27.55 27.41
N ALA A 758 23.83 26.51 26.57
CA ALA A 758 25.05 25.83 26.12
C ALA A 758 25.96 26.73 25.26
N VAL A 759 25.37 27.53 24.36
CA VAL A 759 26.12 28.52 23.56
C VAL A 759 26.75 29.58 24.46
N LEU A 760 25.98 30.16 25.39
CA LEU A 760 26.45 31.18 26.32
C LEU A 760 27.57 30.66 27.22
N ASN A 761 27.42 29.46 27.80
CA ASN A 761 28.47 28.85 28.62
C ASN A 761 29.77 28.62 27.83
N THR A 762 29.66 28.24 26.55
CA THR A 762 30.84 28.06 25.69
C THR A 762 31.54 29.39 25.40
N GLN A 763 30.77 30.46 25.14
CA GLN A 763 31.32 31.80 24.94
C GLN A 763 32.00 32.33 26.21
N ILE A 764 31.38 32.16 27.37
CA ILE A 764 31.96 32.52 28.68
C ILE A 764 33.27 31.77 28.91
N HIS A 765 33.31 30.46 28.66
CA HIS A 765 34.55 29.68 28.77
C HIS A 765 35.64 30.14 27.79
N GLN A 766 35.31 30.53 26.56
CA GLN A 766 36.30 31.09 25.64
C GLN A 766 36.85 32.43 26.14
N THR A 767 35.99 33.37 26.57
CA THR A 767 36.45 34.65 27.13
C THR A 767 37.24 34.51 28.43
N LEU A 768 36.98 33.48 29.25
CA LEU A 768 37.75 33.18 30.47
C LEU A 768 39.09 32.45 30.19
N ILE A 769 39.33 32.00 28.96
CA ILE A 769 40.61 31.43 28.50
C ILE A 769 41.44 32.49 27.75
N GLU A 770 40.78 33.50 27.19
CA GLU A 770 41.40 34.65 26.51
C GLU A 770 41.75 35.81 27.48
N SER A 771 41.29 35.75 28.75
CA SER A 771 41.59 36.68 29.84
C SER A 771 42.65 36.15 30.82
#